data_AF-A0A8T8X9L3-F1
#
_entry.id   AF-A0A8T8X9L3-F1
#
_cell.length_a   1.000
_cell.length_b   1.000
_cell.length_c   1.000
_cell.angle_alpha   90.00
_cell.angle_beta   90.00
_cell.angle_gamma   90.00
#
_symmetry.space_group_name_H-M   'P 1'
#
loop_
_entity.id
_entity.type
_entity.pdbx_description
1 polymer ?
#
loop_
_entity_poly.entity_id
_entity_poly.type
_entity_poly.pdbx_seq_one_letter_code
_entity_poly.pdbx_strand_id
1 'polypeptide(L)'
;MDYNREPKPDAEAQSPTRASLGVDGDDRSDLSLSDEKGARHLIWKIDIHIIPFVVLLYLFSFLDRVNIGNARLYGMEEDLGLVGNQYQVAVSILFVTYCLFEVPSNLVIKKLRPSRYIASISIIWGILATLTGITQSYGGLIACRLLLGVVEAGLFPGLMTYLTLFYSKREIALRTGYLFSSAAAAGAFGGLLAYGIGFMDGVAGLRGWRWIMIIEGIPTVILGVLTWFFLADEPDTAYYLNDDEKAMVVRLRRRHVGQTPSAQKFHWADVKEGALDWRIYAFCIAQFGVDTMLYGYSTFLPTIIKGMGKWSTAEVQALTIPCYALGAIVYLLVAWISDRTQRRAIFVCIFAVISVVGYGVLISDSSSGVHYFGALLIALGLYVTVGLPLAWLPTTLPRYGKRTFATGLQLTFGNISGVMSPFLYKTEEAPRYVRGNAVTLALVGFAGVVYGLMWWYYHCKNKRRQQGLEDDKVAGMTDEAIEELGDKSPRFNDGWDILHHLGGNGPWIEKRGGIHYSQGFGPDLDGCVIDQVHMMSRHGARYPTRSAGGRHNALLNRIHNTNVKLNGSLSFLNNWTYFTDDPSTDFGQLTTTVPHAGTLQSHTTGLHFSTRYRHILASNQSRLKLWASDCNRVIQTARHFASGFFESSSDSEEGFSAKATLEVIPKTFDRGADTLTPGETCLRYIEDAAHGYDYGIQMLARFQQAYIPAIAERLLTAQGNPALGSLSNAEVYSMQEMCGFETLVRGSSPWCAVFTREDWEHFAYARDKLHYYRAGPGNPYAGAMGWLWLNATTSLLRAGPGAGTLFFSFVHDGDIAPFLTALEVMADPKYDPELPVTHMVSDRVWRTSSVMSMGGRVVLERMTCSSGDEGARSDAGNTSTFLRVVI
;
A
#
# COMPACT_ATOMS: atom_id res chain seq x y z
N MET A 1 -15.55 57.92 -22.49
CA MET A 1 -14.41 57.81 -23.42
C MET A 1 -13.23 58.52 -22.77
N ASP A 2 -12.25 57.89 -22.13
CA ASP A 2 -12.04 56.52 -21.68
C ASP A 2 -11.22 56.61 -20.38
N TYR A 3 -11.53 55.72 -19.45
CA TYR A 3 -10.94 55.56 -18.11
C TYR A 3 -9.45 55.18 -18.25
N ASN A 4 -8.49 55.92 -17.69
CA ASN A 4 -8.10 56.15 -16.29
C ASN A 4 -6.82 55.38 -15.92
N ARG A 5 -5.89 56.16 -15.39
CA ARG A 5 -4.52 55.84 -14.98
C ARG A 5 -4.48 54.80 -13.87
N GLU A 6 -3.53 53.87 -13.97
CA GLU A 6 -3.08 53.04 -12.86
C GLU A 6 -2.39 53.88 -11.76
N PRO A 7 -2.73 53.71 -10.47
CA PRO A 7 -1.90 54.11 -9.36
C PRO A 7 -1.04 52.94 -8.84
N LYS A 8 0.20 53.28 -8.46
CA LYS A 8 1.14 52.42 -7.74
C LYS A 8 0.51 51.82 -6.47
N PRO A 9 0.81 50.57 -6.09
CA PRO A 9 0.51 50.07 -4.76
C PRO A 9 1.68 50.28 -3.78
N ASP A 10 1.27 50.59 -2.56
CA ASP A 10 2.05 50.89 -1.37
C ASP A 10 2.79 49.69 -0.78
N ALA A 11 3.77 50.01 0.06
CA ALA A 11 4.55 49.07 0.85
C ALA A 11 3.69 48.30 1.85
N GLU A 12 3.61 46.98 1.69
CA GLU A 12 3.07 46.06 2.70
C GLU A 12 4.17 45.38 3.52
N ALA A 13 3.86 45.27 4.81
CA ALA A 13 4.70 44.77 5.88
C ALA A 13 5.13 43.30 5.69
N GLN A 14 6.37 43.03 6.08
CA GLN A 14 6.99 41.71 6.10
C GLN A 14 6.22 40.75 7.03
N SER A 15 5.59 39.73 6.45
CA SER A 15 5.22 38.49 7.14
C SER A 15 6.33 37.45 6.95
N PRO A 16 6.69 36.63 7.96
CA PRO A 16 7.83 35.72 7.87
C PRO A 16 7.55 34.59 6.88
N THR A 17 8.46 34.45 5.92
CA THR A 17 8.46 33.47 4.84
C THR A 17 8.44 32.05 5.40
N ARG A 18 7.35 31.31 5.15
CA ARG A 18 7.30 29.85 5.30
C ARG A 18 8.22 29.23 4.27
N ALA A 19 9.25 28.51 4.71
CA ALA A 19 10.08 27.69 3.85
C ALA A 19 9.19 26.67 3.10
N SER A 20 9.05 26.84 1.79
CA SER A 20 8.50 25.84 0.89
C SER A 20 9.54 24.75 0.70
N LEU A 21 9.41 23.63 1.42
CA LEU A 21 10.15 22.40 1.15
C LEU A 21 9.72 21.92 -0.25
N GLY A 22 10.61 22.06 -1.23
CA GLY A 22 10.46 21.45 -2.55
C GLY A 22 10.57 19.93 -2.41
N VAL A 23 9.50 19.22 -2.71
CA VAL A 23 9.47 17.75 -2.75
C VAL A 23 8.79 17.34 -4.05
N ASP A 24 9.57 17.38 -5.14
CA ASP A 24 9.25 16.71 -6.40
C ASP A 24 10.13 15.44 -6.49
N GLY A 25 9.49 14.27 -6.61
CA GLY A 25 10.15 12.95 -6.65
C GLY A 25 9.24 11.82 -6.14
N ASP A 26 9.03 10.79 -6.95
CA ASP A 26 8.07 9.70 -6.77
C ASP A 26 8.49 8.65 -5.70
N ASP A 27 8.30 9.01 -4.44
CA ASP A 27 8.82 8.30 -3.26
C ASP A 27 8.06 7.01 -2.86
N ARG A 28 8.09 5.97 -3.71
CA ARG A 28 7.37 4.68 -3.50
C ARG A 28 8.31 3.50 -3.29
N SER A 29 9.00 3.43 -2.13
CA SER A 29 9.94 2.34 -1.85
C SER A 29 9.48 1.16 -0.99
N ASP A 30 9.89 -0.07 -1.37
CA ASP A 30 9.89 -1.22 -0.46
C ASP A 30 11.04 -1.04 0.55
N LEU A 31 10.75 -1.33 1.82
CA LEU A 31 11.59 -0.94 2.96
C LEU A 31 12.54 -2.09 3.29
N SER A 32 13.77 -1.77 3.68
CA SER A 32 14.79 -2.71 4.14
C SER A 32 14.36 -3.32 5.47
N LEU A 33 15.00 -4.39 5.92
CA LEU A 33 14.78 -4.94 7.26
C LEU A 33 15.12 -3.93 8.39
N SER A 34 16.07 -3.01 8.15
CA SER A 34 16.38 -1.91 9.08
C SER A 34 15.26 -0.88 9.11
N ASP A 35 14.67 -0.59 7.97
CA ASP A 35 13.57 0.35 7.81
C ASP A 35 12.21 -0.27 8.13
N GLU A 36 12.04 -1.59 8.12
CA GLU A 36 10.85 -2.25 8.67
C GLU A 36 10.89 -2.20 10.20
N LYS A 37 12.08 -2.34 10.80
CA LYS A 37 12.28 -2.09 12.24
C LYS A 37 12.10 -0.60 12.55
N GLY A 38 12.66 0.29 11.73
CA GLY A 38 12.48 1.74 11.81
C GLY A 38 11.03 2.16 11.66
N ALA A 39 10.32 1.64 10.66
CA ALA A 39 8.90 1.86 10.42
C ALA A 39 8.06 1.32 11.58
N ARG A 40 8.38 0.14 12.13
CA ARG A 40 7.68 -0.39 13.30
C ARG A 40 7.90 0.49 14.53
N HIS A 41 9.12 1.00 14.73
CA HIS A 41 9.42 1.94 15.80
C HIS A 41 8.69 3.28 15.60
N LEU A 42 8.68 3.80 14.38
CA LEU A 42 7.98 5.00 13.97
C LEU A 42 6.47 4.89 14.20
N ILE A 43 5.85 3.80 13.75
CA ILE A 43 4.42 3.53 13.98
C ILE A 43 4.12 3.42 15.47
N TRP A 44 4.98 2.79 16.26
CA TRP A 44 4.82 2.74 17.72
C TRP A 44 4.95 4.13 18.38
N LYS A 45 5.87 4.97 17.89
CA LYS A 45 6.02 6.37 18.33
C LYS A 45 4.76 7.17 18.02
N ILE A 46 4.19 7.01 16.82
CA ILE A 46 2.91 7.61 16.42
C ILE A 46 1.78 7.09 17.33
N ASP A 47 1.74 5.78 17.60
CA ASP A 47 0.71 5.16 18.45
C ASP A 47 0.69 5.80 19.85
N ILE A 48 1.85 6.00 20.48
CA ILE A 48 1.94 6.60 21.82
C ILE A 48 1.35 8.02 21.87
N HIS A 49 1.49 8.79 20.79
CA HIS A 49 1.05 10.18 20.77
C HIS A 49 -0.41 10.33 20.31
N ILE A 50 -0.92 9.43 19.46
CA ILE A 50 -2.26 9.54 18.88
C ILE A 50 -3.28 8.67 19.62
N ILE A 51 -2.97 7.39 19.84
CA ILE A 51 -3.97 6.39 20.26
C ILE A 51 -4.56 6.68 21.65
N PRO A 52 -3.79 7.12 22.67
CA PRO A 52 -4.38 7.45 23.97
C PRO A 52 -5.50 8.48 23.88
N PHE A 53 -5.33 9.56 23.12
CA PHE A 53 -6.37 10.58 22.94
C PHE A 53 -7.57 10.04 22.18
N VAL A 54 -7.33 9.32 21.08
CA VAL A 54 -8.37 8.72 20.24
C VAL A 54 -9.23 7.74 21.06
N VAL A 55 -8.60 6.88 21.87
CA VAL A 55 -9.26 5.89 22.72
C VAL A 55 -10.03 6.56 23.86
N LEU A 56 -9.42 7.51 24.57
CA LEU A 56 -10.06 8.19 25.70
C LEU A 56 -11.23 9.06 25.25
N LEU A 57 -11.10 9.82 24.16
CA LEU A 57 -12.18 10.67 23.64
C LEU A 57 -13.41 9.83 23.29
N TYR A 58 -13.19 8.69 22.64
CA TYR A 58 -14.30 7.82 22.28
C TYR A 58 -14.84 7.02 23.46
N LEU A 59 -14.00 6.67 24.44
CA LEU A 59 -14.45 6.05 25.68
C LEU A 59 -15.45 6.97 26.41
N PHE A 60 -15.10 8.24 26.58
CA PHE A 60 -16.01 9.21 27.19
C PHE A 60 -17.25 9.48 26.34
N SER A 61 -17.13 9.48 25.00
CA SER A 61 -18.28 9.65 24.10
C SER A 61 -19.26 8.49 24.22
N PHE A 62 -18.75 7.26 24.31
CA PHE A 62 -19.61 6.09 24.50
C PHE A 62 -20.18 6.02 25.92
N LEU A 63 -19.44 6.45 26.95
CA LEU A 63 -19.96 6.59 28.31
C LEU A 63 -21.16 7.56 28.35
N ASP A 64 -21.03 8.76 27.79
CA ASP A 64 -22.13 9.74 27.73
C ASP A 64 -23.39 9.18 27.05
N ARG A 65 -23.19 8.37 26.00
CA ARG A 65 -24.28 7.71 25.28
C ARG A 65 -25.03 6.69 26.15
N VAL A 66 -24.33 5.91 26.97
CA VAL A 66 -24.96 4.93 27.87
C VAL A 66 -25.49 5.56 29.17
N ASN A 67 -25.00 6.74 29.55
CA ASN A 67 -25.35 7.39 30.82
C ASN A 67 -26.82 7.77 30.96
N ILE A 68 -27.53 8.08 29.87
CA ILE A 68 -28.97 8.34 29.96
C ILE A 68 -29.77 7.10 30.39
N GLY A 69 -29.26 5.91 30.06
CA GLY A 69 -29.80 4.64 30.55
C GLY A 69 -29.65 4.52 32.06
N ASN A 70 -28.45 4.81 32.57
CA ASN A 70 -28.15 4.80 34.00
C ASN A 70 -28.95 5.88 34.75
N ALA A 71 -29.03 7.10 34.21
CA ALA A 71 -29.76 8.22 34.79
C ALA A 71 -31.25 7.92 35.01
N ARG A 72 -31.86 7.10 34.15
CA ARG A 72 -33.23 6.62 34.34
C ARG A 72 -33.42 5.88 35.66
N LEU A 73 -32.44 5.06 36.06
CA LEU A 73 -32.47 4.30 37.32
C LEU A 73 -32.36 5.19 38.57
N TYR A 74 -31.83 6.41 38.42
CA TYR A 74 -31.69 7.40 39.49
C TYR A 74 -32.78 8.48 39.44
N GLY A 75 -33.98 8.11 38.97
CA GLY A 75 -35.18 8.94 39.12
C GLY A 75 -35.31 10.10 38.13
N MET A 76 -34.62 10.07 36.98
CA MET A 76 -34.71 11.12 35.94
C MET A 76 -36.14 11.32 35.40
N GLU A 77 -36.91 10.25 35.19
CA GLU A 77 -38.27 10.35 34.64
C GLU A 77 -39.20 11.09 35.59
N GLU A 78 -39.12 10.78 36.88
CA GLU A 78 -39.90 11.45 37.93
C GLU A 78 -39.48 12.91 38.12
N ASP A 79 -38.17 13.19 38.12
CA ASP A 79 -37.63 14.53 38.38
C ASP A 79 -37.95 15.52 37.24
N LEU A 80 -38.02 15.04 36.00
CA LEU A 80 -38.34 15.85 34.81
C LEU A 80 -39.81 15.77 34.38
N GLY A 81 -40.63 14.98 35.09
CA GLY A 81 -42.04 14.77 34.78
C GLY A 81 -42.30 14.12 33.41
N LEU A 82 -41.46 13.15 33.02
CA LEU A 82 -41.56 12.48 31.72
C LEU A 82 -42.78 11.54 31.68
N VAL A 83 -43.59 11.64 30.63
CA VAL A 83 -44.80 10.83 30.43
C VAL A 83 -44.77 10.03 29.12
N GLY A 84 -45.37 8.83 29.14
CA GLY A 84 -45.51 7.99 27.96
C GLY A 84 -44.18 7.64 27.30
N ASN A 85 -44.01 8.01 26.03
CA ASN A 85 -42.82 7.70 25.23
C ASN A 85 -41.74 8.81 25.25
N GLN A 86 -41.88 9.83 26.11
CA GLN A 86 -41.00 11.00 26.11
C GLN A 86 -39.53 10.64 26.40
N TYR A 87 -39.26 9.67 27.27
CA TYR A 87 -37.90 9.19 27.52
C TYR A 87 -37.29 8.55 26.25
N GLN A 88 -38.03 7.68 25.56
CA GLN A 88 -37.59 7.04 24.32
C GLN A 88 -37.34 8.07 23.21
N VAL A 89 -38.17 9.11 23.13
CA VAL A 89 -37.96 10.23 22.22
C VAL A 89 -36.67 10.97 22.56
N ALA A 90 -36.40 11.26 23.85
CA ALA A 90 -35.17 11.93 24.28
C ALA A 90 -33.90 11.14 23.95
N VAL A 91 -33.95 9.80 24.04
CA VAL A 91 -32.84 8.93 23.62
C VAL A 91 -32.66 8.96 22.09
N SER A 92 -33.76 8.89 21.33
CA SER A 92 -33.71 8.71 19.88
C SER A 92 -33.41 10.01 19.10
N ILE A 93 -33.86 11.16 19.60
CA ILE A 93 -33.81 12.44 18.87
C ILE A 93 -32.37 12.93 18.61
N LEU A 94 -31.42 12.55 19.47
CA LEU A 94 -29.99 12.84 19.28
C LEU A 94 -29.48 12.28 17.95
N PHE A 95 -29.87 11.06 17.59
CA PHE A 95 -29.42 10.42 16.35
C PHE A 95 -29.93 11.13 15.09
N VAL A 96 -31.04 11.86 15.17
CA VAL A 96 -31.59 12.62 14.02
C VAL A 96 -30.64 13.74 13.64
N THR A 97 -30.21 14.58 14.59
CA THR A 97 -29.22 15.61 14.31
C THR A 97 -27.84 15.02 14.07
N TYR A 98 -27.48 13.94 14.75
CA TYR A 98 -26.21 13.23 14.52
C TYR A 98 -26.05 12.83 13.05
N CYS A 99 -27.02 12.09 12.50
CA CYS A 99 -26.98 11.60 11.11
C CYS A 99 -26.95 12.74 10.08
N LEU A 100 -27.62 13.86 10.36
CA LEU A 100 -27.65 15.01 9.44
C LEU A 100 -26.30 15.73 9.33
N PHE A 101 -25.57 15.83 10.44
CA PHE A 101 -24.31 16.59 10.51
C PHE A 101 -23.06 15.72 10.35
N GLU A 102 -23.19 14.40 10.37
CA GLU A 102 -22.07 13.46 10.32
C GLU A 102 -21.22 13.58 9.04
N VAL A 103 -21.84 13.47 7.86
CA VAL A 103 -21.14 13.65 6.57
C VAL A 103 -20.58 15.07 6.41
N PRO A 104 -21.37 16.16 6.59
CA PRO A 104 -20.86 17.52 6.49
C PRO A 104 -19.67 17.79 7.42
N SER A 105 -19.76 17.32 8.67
CA SER A 105 -18.71 17.46 9.67
C SER A 105 -17.42 16.75 9.25
N ASN A 106 -17.52 15.52 8.74
CA ASN A 106 -16.35 14.77 8.35
C ASN A 106 -15.62 15.41 7.15
N LEU A 107 -16.35 16.02 6.21
CA LEU A 107 -15.77 16.68 5.04
C LEU A 107 -14.95 17.94 5.37
N VAL A 108 -15.20 18.59 6.51
CA VAL A 108 -14.49 19.83 6.90
C VAL A 108 -13.26 19.62 7.76
N ILE A 109 -13.01 18.40 8.26
CA ILE A 109 -11.99 18.12 9.29
C ILE A 109 -10.58 18.56 8.87
N LYS A 110 -10.15 18.26 7.65
CA LYS A 110 -8.83 18.65 7.16
C LYS A 110 -8.72 20.15 6.90
N LYS A 111 -9.82 20.80 6.50
CA LYS A 111 -9.86 22.26 6.30
C LYS A 111 -9.73 23.02 7.62
N LEU A 112 -10.36 22.52 8.69
CA LEU A 112 -10.36 23.15 10.01
C LEU A 112 -9.21 22.71 10.92
N ARG A 113 -8.26 21.93 10.37
CA ARG A 113 -7.18 21.25 11.09
C ARG A 113 -7.72 20.19 12.06
N PRO A 114 -7.36 18.90 11.90
CA PRO A 114 -7.97 17.84 12.68
C PRO A 114 -7.86 18.00 14.21
N SER A 115 -6.71 18.46 14.72
CA SER A 115 -6.49 18.63 16.17
C SER A 115 -7.48 19.63 16.77
N ARG A 116 -7.60 20.80 16.14
CA ARG A 116 -8.47 21.89 16.58
C ARG A 116 -9.94 21.51 16.44
N TYR A 117 -10.30 20.84 15.35
CA TYR A 117 -11.67 20.43 15.10
C TYR A 117 -12.16 19.40 16.13
N ILE A 118 -11.39 18.33 16.34
CA ILE A 118 -11.70 17.29 17.33
C ILE A 118 -11.73 17.88 18.75
N ALA A 119 -10.77 18.74 19.09
CA ALA A 119 -10.74 19.43 20.38
C ALA A 119 -11.95 20.36 20.59
N SER A 120 -12.31 21.18 19.60
CA SER A 120 -13.49 22.06 19.66
C SER A 120 -14.78 21.26 19.86
N ILE A 121 -14.97 20.18 19.11
CA ILE A 121 -16.12 19.28 19.28
C ILE A 121 -16.14 18.76 20.72
N SER A 122 -15.01 18.25 21.20
CA SER A 122 -14.92 17.63 22.53
C SER A 122 -15.21 18.61 23.66
N ILE A 123 -14.72 19.84 23.57
CA ILE A 123 -14.98 20.89 24.56
C ILE A 123 -16.47 21.26 24.57
N ILE A 124 -17.05 21.56 23.40
CA ILE A 124 -18.46 21.98 23.30
C ILE A 124 -19.39 20.84 23.71
N TRP A 125 -19.11 19.61 23.25
CA TRP A 125 -19.86 18.42 23.64
C TRP A 125 -19.78 18.17 25.15
N GLY A 126 -18.59 18.19 25.76
CA GLY A 126 -18.43 18.01 27.20
C GLY A 126 -19.18 19.07 28.03
N ILE A 127 -19.19 20.33 27.57
CA ILE A 127 -19.97 21.41 28.20
C ILE A 127 -21.46 21.09 28.10
N LEU A 128 -21.97 20.72 26.92
CA LEU A 128 -23.39 20.38 26.73
C LEU A 128 -23.81 19.14 27.53
N ALA A 129 -22.93 18.14 27.66
CA ALA A 129 -23.18 16.94 28.48
C ALA A 129 -23.31 17.33 29.96
N THR A 130 -22.39 18.15 30.45
CA THR A 130 -22.43 18.71 31.82
C THR A 130 -23.71 19.52 32.06
N LEU A 131 -24.10 20.37 31.09
CA LEU A 131 -25.33 21.17 31.15
C LEU A 131 -26.60 20.33 31.11
N THR A 132 -26.56 19.08 30.65
CA THR A 132 -27.73 18.19 30.68
C THR A 132 -28.13 17.88 32.13
N GLY A 133 -27.17 17.79 33.06
CA GLY A 133 -27.44 17.55 34.48
C GLY A 133 -28.21 18.67 35.20
N ILE A 134 -28.22 19.88 34.64
CA ILE A 134 -28.94 21.02 35.23
C ILE A 134 -30.33 21.25 34.63
N THR A 135 -30.73 20.47 33.63
CA THR A 135 -32.04 20.60 32.97
C THR A 135 -33.20 20.34 33.94
N GLN A 136 -34.30 21.07 33.80
CA GLN A 136 -35.44 21.03 34.74
C GLN A 136 -36.76 20.58 34.07
N SER A 137 -36.74 20.29 32.77
CA SER A 137 -37.95 19.95 32.02
C SER A 137 -37.64 19.05 30.82
N TYR A 138 -38.67 18.37 30.33
CA TYR A 138 -38.62 17.60 29.08
C TYR A 138 -38.10 18.44 27.89
N GLY A 139 -38.57 19.67 27.74
CA GLY A 139 -38.13 20.57 26.66
C GLY A 139 -36.63 20.89 26.74
N GLY A 140 -36.11 21.13 27.95
CA GLY A 140 -34.68 21.34 28.18
C GLY A 140 -33.86 20.11 27.83
N LEU A 141 -34.32 18.92 28.21
CA LEU A 141 -33.67 17.66 27.87
C LEU A 141 -33.61 17.44 26.34
N ILE A 142 -34.70 17.69 25.62
CA ILE A 142 -34.74 17.58 24.15
C ILE A 142 -33.79 18.58 23.49
N ALA A 143 -33.76 19.84 23.96
CA ALA A 143 -32.85 20.85 23.43
C ALA A 143 -31.38 20.44 23.60
N CYS A 144 -31.01 19.97 24.80
CA CYS A 144 -29.66 19.44 25.06
C CYS A 144 -29.34 18.27 24.12
N ARG A 145 -30.27 17.31 23.95
CA ARG A 145 -30.07 16.13 23.08
C ARG A 145 -29.87 16.48 21.62
N LEU A 146 -30.63 17.43 21.09
CA LEU A 146 -30.48 17.91 19.72
C LEU A 146 -29.11 18.57 19.51
N LEU A 147 -28.71 19.45 20.42
CA LEU A 147 -27.42 20.14 20.36
C LEU A 147 -26.24 19.18 20.51
N LEU A 148 -26.34 18.22 21.43
CA LEU A 148 -25.37 17.13 21.58
C LEU A 148 -25.21 16.37 20.27
N GLY A 149 -26.31 15.98 19.62
CA GLY A 149 -26.26 15.30 18.33
C GLY A 149 -25.57 16.10 17.23
N VAL A 150 -25.78 17.43 17.16
CA VAL A 150 -25.10 18.29 16.17
C VAL A 150 -23.58 18.33 16.40
N VAL A 151 -23.15 18.46 17.65
CA VAL A 151 -21.74 18.66 18.00
C VAL A 151 -20.98 17.34 17.98
N GLU A 152 -21.55 16.28 18.56
CA GLU A 152 -20.93 14.95 18.68
C GLU A 152 -20.83 14.22 17.34
N ALA A 153 -21.68 14.57 16.35
CA ALA A 153 -21.71 13.96 15.01
C ALA A 153 -20.34 13.81 14.35
N GLY A 154 -19.46 14.79 14.57
CA GLY A 154 -18.15 14.83 13.95
C GLY A 154 -17.08 13.99 14.60
N LEU A 155 -17.29 13.54 15.84
CA LEU A 155 -16.23 12.96 16.65
C LEU A 155 -15.78 11.62 16.07
N PHE A 156 -16.69 10.64 15.97
CA PHE A 156 -16.33 9.30 15.53
C PHE A 156 -15.85 9.22 14.07
N PRO A 157 -16.60 9.72 13.06
CA PRO A 157 -16.11 9.73 11.68
C PRO A 157 -14.84 10.58 11.53
N GLY A 158 -14.72 11.66 12.31
CA GLY A 158 -13.53 12.50 12.35
C GLY A 158 -12.30 11.75 12.86
N LEU A 159 -12.41 11.02 13.96
CA LEU A 159 -11.34 10.15 14.48
C LEU A 159 -10.97 9.06 13.48
N MET A 160 -11.95 8.45 12.79
CA MET A 160 -11.69 7.47 11.74
C MET A 160 -10.94 8.06 10.56
N THR A 161 -11.40 9.20 10.03
CA THR A 161 -10.71 9.91 8.94
C THR A 161 -9.31 10.35 9.37
N TYR A 162 -9.15 10.84 10.60
CA TYR A 162 -7.88 11.24 11.17
C TYR A 162 -6.87 10.09 11.21
N LEU A 163 -7.27 8.90 11.64
CA LEU A 163 -6.41 7.72 11.61
C LEU A 163 -5.95 7.39 10.17
N THR A 164 -6.77 7.63 9.14
CA THR A 164 -6.35 7.42 7.73
C THR A 164 -5.27 8.40 7.25
N LEU A 165 -5.02 9.49 7.98
CA LEU A 165 -3.95 10.45 7.67
C LEU A 165 -2.57 9.95 8.11
N PHE A 166 -2.51 9.19 9.21
CA PHE A 166 -1.25 8.73 9.82
C PHE A 166 -0.94 7.26 9.51
N TYR A 167 -1.95 6.42 9.37
CA TYR A 167 -1.78 4.96 9.23
C TYR A 167 -2.03 4.46 7.81
N SER A 168 -1.28 3.44 7.40
CA SER A 168 -1.44 2.78 6.11
C SER A 168 -2.54 1.69 6.15
N LYS A 169 -2.88 1.15 4.96
CA LYS A 169 -3.79 0.00 4.83
C LYS A 169 -3.35 -1.22 5.65
N ARG A 170 -2.06 -1.36 5.99
CA ARG A 170 -1.56 -2.51 6.76
C ARG A 170 -1.75 -2.37 8.28
N GLU A 171 -2.00 -1.16 8.79
CA GLU A 171 -2.00 -0.90 10.24
C GLU A 171 -3.34 -0.43 10.80
N ILE A 172 -4.26 0.00 9.93
CA ILE A 172 -5.46 0.74 10.33
C ILE A 172 -6.51 -0.10 11.07
N ALA A 173 -6.61 -1.41 10.83
CA ALA A 173 -7.65 -2.22 11.47
C ALA A 173 -7.39 -2.39 12.96
N LEU A 174 -6.14 -2.58 13.39
CA LEU A 174 -5.79 -2.67 14.81
C LEU A 174 -6.03 -1.34 15.56
N ARG A 175 -5.83 -0.19 14.91
CA ARG A 175 -6.07 1.12 15.54
C ARG A 175 -7.56 1.44 15.62
N THR A 176 -8.31 1.05 14.58
CA THR A 176 -9.78 0.99 14.65
C THR A 176 -10.23 0.01 15.73
N GLY A 177 -9.46 -1.06 15.92
CA GLY A 177 -9.46 -1.99 17.06
C GLY A 177 -9.50 -1.28 18.41
N TYR A 178 -8.42 -0.57 18.72
CA TYR A 178 -8.26 0.18 19.97
C TYR A 178 -9.39 1.17 20.20
N LEU A 179 -9.77 1.92 19.16
CA LEU A 179 -10.90 2.84 19.23
C LEU A 179 -12.17 2.08 19.64
N PHE A 180 -12.59 1.08 18.88
CA PHE A 180 -13.87 0.41 19.15
C PHE A 180 -13.88 -0.42 20.44
N SER A 181 -12.74 -0.96 20.86
CA SER A 181 -12.60 -1.62 22.17
C SER A 181 -12.84 -0.66 23.34
N SER A 182 -12.68 0.66 23.14
CA SER A 182 -12.98 1.65 24.16
C SER A 182 -14.50 1.81 24.41
N ALA A 183 -15.34 1.56 23.39
CA ALA A 183 -16.79 1.45 23.58
C ALA A 183 -17.17 0.23 24.44
N ALA A 184 -16.50 -0.91 24.23
CA ALA A 184 -16.69 -2.10 25.08
C ALA A 184 -16.29 -1.81 26.54
N ALA A 185 -15.17 -1.13 26.74
CA ALA A 185 -14.71 -0.71 28.06
C ALA A 185 -15.72 0.26 28.73
N ALA A 186 -16.20 1.26 27.99
CA ALA A 186 -17.24 2.17 28.47
C ALA A 186 -18.51 1.42 28.91
N GLY A 187 -18.97 0.44 28.12
CA GLY A 187 -20.10 -0.41 28.49
C GLY A 187 -19.88 -1.22 29.78
N ALA A 188 -18.67 -1.76 29.98
CA ALA A 188 -18.33 -2.55 31.16
C ALA A 188 -18.21 -1.70 32.45
N PHE A 189 -17.66 -0.50 32.36
CA PHE A 189 -17.38 0.35 33.53
C PHE A 189 -18.46 1.41 33.81
N GLY A 190 -19.29 1.78 32.82
CA GLY A 190 -20.29 2.86 32.97
C GLY A 190 -21.33 2.58 34.06
N GLY A 191 -21.82 1.35 34.17
CA GLY A 191 -22.75 0.97 35.24
C GLY A 191 -22.12 1.01 36.64
N LEU A 192 -20.83 0.66 36.75
CA LEU A 192 -20.08 0.72 38.00
C LEU A 192 -19.82 2.16 38.44
N LEU A 193 -19.47 3.03 37.49
CA LEU A 193 -19.27 4.46 37.73
C LEU A 193 -20.58 5.12 38.20
N ALA A 194 -21.69 4.81 37.52
CA ALA A 194 -23.02 5.27 37.92
C ALA A 194 -23.41 4.80 39.33
N TYR A 195 -23.11 3.54 39.68
CA TYR A 195 -23.31 3.02 41.04
C TYR A 195 -22.56 3.83 42.09
N GLY A 196 -21.28 4.13 41.84
CA GLY A 196 -20.45 4.93 42.74
C GLY A 196 -20.95 6.38 42.89
N ILE A 197 -21.31 7.03 41.78
CA ILE A 197 -21.83 8.41 41.80
C ILE A 197 -23.23 8.46 42.40
N GLY A 198 -24.00 7.38 42.31
CA GLY A 198 -25.34 7.26 42.89
C GLY A 198 -25.40 7.52 44.40
N PHE A 199 -24.31 7.31 45.15
CA PHE A 199 -24.21 7.67 46.57
C PHE A 199 -24.24 9.18 46.84
N MET A 200 -24.15 10.00 45.79
CA MET A 200 -24.30 11.46 45.86
C MET A 200 -25.76 11.92 45.70
N ASP A 201 -26.73 11.01 45.67
CA ASP A 201 -28.14 11.37 45.65
C ASP A 201 -28.52 12.22 46.89
N GLY A 202 -29.14 13.38 46.65
CA GLY A 202 -29.48 14.36 47.68
C GLY A 202 -28.36 15.34 48.05
N VAL A 203 -27.12 15.12 47.57
CA VAL A 203 -26.02 16.07 47.77
C VAL A 203 -26.32 17.37 47.02
N ALA A 204 -26.19 18.51 47.72
CA ALA A 204 -26.57 19.84 47.25
C ALA A 204 -28.04 19.96 46.77
N GLY A 205 -28.94 19.09 47.25
CA GLY A 205 -30.34 19.07 46.84
C GLY A 205 -30.58 18.55 45.42
N LEU A 206 -29.59 17.93 44.79
CA LEU A 206 -29.69 17.36 43.45
C LEU A 206 -29.87 15.85 43.53
N ARG A 207 -30.71 15.30 42.65
CA ARG A 207 -30.81 13.84 42.47
C ARG A 207 -29.55 13.26 41.81
N GLY A 208 -29.25 12.00 42.10
CA GLY A 208 -28.03 11.30 41.66
C GLY A 208 -27.82 11.32 40.14
N TRP A 209 -28.90 11.29 39.35
CA TRP A 209 -28.81 11.35 37.89
C TRP A 209 -28.15 12.64 37.37
N ARG A 210 -28.31 13.75 38.09
CA ARG A 210 -27.72 15.05 37.75
C ARG A 210 -26.21 15.02 37.96
N TRP A 211 -25.77 14.42 39.07
CA TRP A 211 -24.35 14.23 39.36
C TRP A 211 -23.66 13.32 38.35
N ILE A 212 -24.34 12.26 37.89
CA ILE A 212 -23.84 11.39 36.81
C ILE A 212 -23.52 12.23 35.57
N MET A 213 -24.46 13.04 35.09
CA MET A 213 -24.25 13.87 33.90
C MET A 213 -23.16 14.95 34.09
N ILE A 214 -23.10 15.57 35.27
CA ILE A 214 -22.13 16.63 35.57
C ILE A 214 -20.71 16.08 35.69
N ILE A 215 -20.51 15.03 36.50
CA ILE A 215 -19.17 14.49 36.80
C ILE A 215 -18.58 13.82 35.58
N GLU A 216 -19.39 13.14 34.76
CA GLU A 216 -18.88 12.46 33.56
C GLU A 216 -18.61 13.43 32.39
N GLY A 217 -19.30 14.57 32.33
CA GLY A 217 -19.05 15.60 31.32
C GLY A 217 -17.76 16.41 31.52
N ILE A 218 -17.30 16.60 32.76
CA ILE A 218 -16.11 17.41 33.08
C ILE A 218 -14.80 16.83 32.50
N PRO A 219 -14.47 15.54 32.68
CA PRO A 219 -13.28 14.92 32.08
C PRO A 219 -13.19 15.10 30.57
N THR A 220 -14.33 15.08 29.88
CA THR A 220 -14.43 15.31 28.44
C THR A 220 -13.95 16.71 28.05
N VAL A 221 -14.34 17.75 28.81
CA VAL A 221 -13.89 19.13 28.57
C VAL A 221 -12.37 19.23 28.76
N ILE A 222 -11.85 18.65 29.84
CA ILE A 222 -10.41 18.62 30.12
C ILE A 222 -9.66 17.92 28.99
N LEU A 223 -10.15 16.75 28.55
CA LEU A 223 -9.54 16.00 27.47
C LEU A 223 -9.61 16.74 26.13
N GLY A 224 -10.68 17.49 25.87
CA GLY A 224 -10.78 18.37 24.70
C GLY A 224 -9.72 19.47 24.72
N VAL A 225 -9.48 20.11 25.88
CA VAL A 225 -8.38 21.08 26.05
C VAL A 225 -7.02 20.43 25.84
N LEU A 226 -6.78 19.24 26.40
CA LEU A 226 -5.53 18.52 26.19
C LEU A 226 -5.33 18.14 24.71
N THR A 227 -6.38 17.68 24.04
CA THR A 227 -6.36 17.33 22.61
C THR A 227 -5.95 18.51 21.75
N TRP A 228 -6.34 19.74 22.13
CA TRP A 228 -5.95 20.96 21.41
C TRP A 228 -4.42 21.17 21.36
N PHE A 229 -3.70 20.77 22.40
CA PHE A 229 -2.25 20.98 22.52
C PHE A 229 -1.41 19.77 22.10
N PHE A 230 -1.91 18.55 22.33
CA PHE A 230 -1.12 17.33 22.17
C PHE A 230 -1.43 16.54 20.90
N LEU A 231 -2.60 16.72 20.27
CA LEU A 231 -2.92 16.01 19.04
C LEU A 231 -2.31 16.72 17.83
N ALA A 232 -1.55 16.00 17.00
CA ALA A 232 -0.98 16.54 15.76
C ALA A 232 -2.02 16.66 14.64
N ASP A 233 -1.82 17.56 13.66
CA ASP A 233 -2.78 17.74 12.55
C ASP A 233 -2.56 16.74 11.40
N GLU A 234 -1.33 16.67 10.89
CA GLU A 234 -0.93 15.83 9.76
C GLU A 234 0.49 15.30 10.01
N PRO A 235 0.94 14.24 9.32
CA PRO A 235 2.30 13.73 9.45
C PRO A 235 3.37 14.81 9.29
N ASP A 236 3.18 15.74 8.34
CA ASP A 236 4.14 16.81 8.04
C ASP A 236 4.27 17.84 9.18
N THR A 237 3.22 17.99 10.01
CA THR A 237 3.16 18.96 11.12
C THR A 237 3.30 18.31 12.50
N ALA A 238 3.57 17.00 12.56
CA ALA A 238 3.73 16.28 13.81
C ALA A 238 5.00 16.74 14.56
N TYR A 239 4.80 17.38 15.71
CA TYR A 239 5.89 17.97 16.51
C TYR A 239 6.81 16.92 17.16
N TYR A 240 6.34 15.69 17.30
CA TYR A 240 7.09 14.57 17.87
C TYR A 240 7.87 13.76 16.82
N LEU A 241 7.78 14.12 15.54
CA LEU A 241 8.54 13.49 14.46
C LEU A 241 9.66 14.41 13.97
N ASN A 242 10.85 13.86 13.74
CA ASN A 242 11.92 14.56 13.02
C ASN A 242 11.69 14.49 11.50
N ASP A 243 12.49 15.22 10.71
CA ASP A 243 12.22 15.36 9.27
C ASP A 243 12.41 14.04 8.49
N ASP A 244 13.36 13.20 8.91
CA ASP A 244 13.55 11.84 8.34
C ASP A 244 12.36 10.92 8.62
N GLU A 245 11.83 10.97 9.84
CA GLU A 245 10.64 10.23 10.27
C GLU A 245 9.39 10.69 9.52
N LYS A 246 9.21 12.01 9.32
CA LYS A 246 8.11 12.56 8.50
C LYS A 246 8.19 12.05 7.07
N ALA A 247 9.37 12.13 6.45
CA ALA A 247 9.59 11.62 5.10
C ALA A 247 9.31 10.11 5.03
N MET A 248 9.69 9.34 6.05
CA MET A 248 9.39 7.91 6.15
C MET A 248 7.89 7.62 6.24
N VAL A 249 7.09 8.40 6.99
CA VAL A 249 5.62 8.26 7.01
C VAL A 249 5.04 8.49 5.61
N VAL A 250 5.51 9.52 4.90
CA VAL A 250 5.06 9.81 3.54
C VAL A 250 5.38 8.65 2.60
N ARG A 251 6.60 8.10 2.65
CA ARG A 251 7.01 6.90 1.88
C ARG A 251 6.12 5.70 2.17
N LEU A 252 5.90 5.39 3.44
CA LEU A 252 5.04 4.29 3.89
C LEU A 252 3.63 4.37 3.31
N ARG A 253 3.08 5.58 3.23
CA ARG A 253 1.75 5.83 2.66
C ARG A 253 1.75 5.74 1.14
N ARG A 254 2.74 6.35 0.48
CA ARG A 254 2.87 6.39 -0.99
C ARG A 254 3.09 5.01 -1.64
N ARG A 255 3.60 4.02 -0.91
CA ARG A 255 3.69 2.61 -1.36
C ARG A 255 2.42 2.06 -1.99
N HIS A 256 1.25 2.54 -1.56
CA HIS A 256 -0.02 2.08 -2.08
C HIS A 256 -0.47 2.97 -3.25
N VAL A 257 -0.83 2.35 -4.37
CA VAL A 257 -1.30 3.06 -5.57
C VAL A 257 -2.48 3.98 -5.24
N GLY A 258 -2.46 5.19 -5.82
CA GLY A 258 -3.48 6.22 -5.61
C GLY A 258 -3.25 7.13 -4.39
N GLN A 259 -2.10 7.03 -3.70
CA GLN A 259 -1.71 7.90 -2.60
C GLN A 259 -0.83 9.08 -3.06
N THR A 260 -1.17 9.72 -4.19
CA THR A 260 -0.46 10.90 -4.71
C THR A 260 -0.66 12.13 -3.82
N PRO A 261 0.20 13.17 -3.90
CA PRO A 261 -0.01 14.44 -3.20
C PRO A 261 -1.37 15.07 -3.53
N SER A 262 -1.80 14.99 -4.79
CA SER A 262 -3.12 15.46 -5.23
C SER A 262 -4.26 14.64 -4.63
N ALA A 263 -4.15 13.31 -4.62
CA ALA A 263 -5.16 12.42 -4.06
C ALA A 263 -5.34 12.59 -2.54
N GLN A 264 -4.36 13.15 -1.82
CA GLN A 264 -4.48 13.49 -0.40
C GLN A 264 -5.07 14.88 -0.14
N LYS A 265 -5.38 15.65 -1.19
CA LYS A 265 -6.11 16.92 -1.09
C LYS A 265 -7.61 16.69 -1.22
N PHE A 266 -8.39 17.64 -0.73
CA PHE A 266 -9.84 17.60 -0.84
C PHE A 266 -10.30 18.10 -2.21
N HIS A 267 -11.03 17.25 -2.94
CA HIS A 267 -11.64 17.60 -4.22
C HIS A 267 -13.14 17.28 -4.19
N TRP A 268 -13.97 18.23 -4.60
CA TRP A 268 -15.42 18.02 -4.64
C TRP A 268 -15.85 16.98 -5.70
N ALA A 269 -15.04 16.81 -6.74
CA ALA A 269 -15.22 15.76 -7.73
C ALA A 269 -15.17 14.36 -7.10
N ASP A 270 -14.28 14.14 -6.13
CA ASP A 270 -14.16 12.86 -5.42
C ASP A 270 -15.40 12.55 -4.58
N VAL A 271 -16.02 13.58 -3.98
CA VAL A 271 -17.27 13.46 -3.21
C VAL A 271 -18.43 13.10 -4.13
N LYS A 272 -18.56 13.78 -5.29
CA LYS A 272 -19.57 13.44 -6.30
C LYS A 272 -19.39 12.01 -6.82
N GLU A 273 -18.15 11.59 -7.04
CA GLU A 273 -17.87 10.21 -7.44
C GLU A 273 -18.28 9.22 -6.33
N GLY A 274 -17.97 9.52 -5.07
CA GLY A 274 -18.40 8.72 -3.93
C GLY A 274 -19.93 8.60 -3.82
N ALA A 275 -20.66 9.70 -4.03
CA ALA A 275 -22.12 9.70 -4.00
C ALA A 275 -22.76 8.86 -5.12
N LEU A 276 -22.03 8.53 -6.19
CA LEU A 276 -22.49 7.67 -7.28
C LEU A 276 -21.96 6.23 -7.16
N ASP A 277 -21.14 5.93 -6.15
CA ASP A 277 -20.49 4.63 -6.00
C ASP A 277 -21.34 3.67 -5.19
N TRP A 278 -22.02 2.75 -5.89
CA TRP A 278 -22.88 1.73 -5.27
C TRP A 278 -22.17 0.89 -4.19
N ARG A 279 -20.84 0.73 -4.28
CA ARG A 279 -20.06 -0.04 -3.32
C ARG A 279 -20.09 0.60 -1.94
N ILE A 280 -20.11 1.92 -1.86
CA ILE A 280 -20.21 2.65 -0.59
C ILE A 280 -21.56 2.35 0.05
N TYR A 281 -22.65 2.42 -0.72
CA TYR A 281 -24.00 2.13 -0.22
C TYR A 281 -24.18 0.67 0.24
N ALA A 282 -23.53 -0.28 -0.44
CA ALA A 282 -23.52 -1.68 0.02
C ALA A 282 -22.90 -1.81 1.43
N PHE A 283 -21.79 -1.12 1.69
CA PHE A 283 -21.20 -1.04 3.03
C PHE A 283 -22.10 -0.30 4.02
N CYS A 284 -22.73 0.81 3.62
CA CYS A 284 -23.64 1.58 4.48
C CYS A 284 -24.84 0.73 4.95
N ILE A 285 -25.47 0.02 4.01
CA ILE A 285 -26.63 -0.84 4.28
C ILE A 285 -26.24 -2.03 5.16
N ALA A 286 -25.07 -2.64 4.92
CA ALA A 286 -24.57 -3.70 5.78
C ALA A 286 -24.21 -3.17 7.19
N GLN A 287 -23.64 -1.96 7.28
CA GLN A 287 -23.31 -1.31 8.55
C GLN A 287 -24.56 -1.08 9.40
N PHE A 288 -25.65 -0.58 8.80
CA PHE A 288 -26.96 -0.46 9.48
C PHE A 288 -27.40 -1.78 10.14
N GLY A 289 -27.19 -2.91 9.46
CA GLY A 289 -27.58 -4.22 9.98
C GLY A 289 -26.76 -4.66 11.20
N VAL A 290 -25.44 -4.49 11.17
CA VAL A 290 -24.56 -4.83 12.31
C VAL A 290 -24.63 -3.81 13.45
N ASP A 291 -24.91 -2.53 13.16
CA ASP A 291 -25.06 -1.51 14.20
C ASP A 291 -26.40 -1.64 14.94
N THR A 292 -27.41 -2.24 14.30
CA THR A 292 -28.63 -2.67 15.01
C THR A 292 -28.28 -3.64 16.15
N MET A 293 -27.32 -4.55 15.91
CA MET A 293 -26.78 -5.40 16.96
C MET A 293 -25.94 -4.61 17.97
N LEU A 294 -25.09 -3.68 17.54
CA LEU A 294 -24.32 -2.83 18.46
C LEU A 294 -25.24 -2.13 19.48
N TYR A 295 -26.22 -1.36 19.00
CA TYR A 295 -27.11 -0.60 19.85
C TYR A 295 -28.09 -1.49 20.62
N GLY A 296 -28.71 -2.47 19.95
CA GLY A 296 -29.62 -3.42 20.58
C GLY A 296 -28.95 -4.23 21.70
N TYR A 297 -27.76 -4.75 21.46
CA TYR A 297 -27.03 -5.51 22.47
C TYR A 297 -26.50 -4.60 23.59
N SER A 298 -25.80 -3.51 23.26
CA SER A 298 -25.10 -2.72 24.28
C SER A 298 -26.05 -1.98 25.21
N THR A 299 -27.18 -1.50 24.69
CA THR A 299 -28.18 -0.80 25.51
C THR A 299 -29.02 -1.76 26.35
N PHE A 300 -29.35 -2.97 25.83
CA PHE A 300 -30.30 -3.87 26.47
C PHE A 300 -29.69 -5.11 27.12
N LEU A 301 -28.38 -5.34 27.03
CA LEU A 301 -27.71 -6.50 27.63
C LEU A 301 -28.04 -6.69 29.12
N PRO A 302 -28.00 -5.67 30.00
CA PRO A 302 -28.37 -5.86 31.40
C PRO A 302 -29.82 -6.34 31.56
N THR A 303 -30.73 -5.80 30.75
CA THR A 303 -32.15 -6.17 30.74
C THR A 303 -32.35 -7.61 30.25
N ILE A 304 -31.62 -8.00 29.20
CA ILE A 304 -31.64 -9.36 28.65
C ILE A 304 -31.12 -10.35 29.70
N ILE A 305 -30.00 -10.05 30.36
CA ILE A 305 -29.46 -10.86 31.46
C ILE A 305 -30.47 -10.94 32.60
N LYS A 306 -31.04 -9.81 33.06
CA LYS A 306 -32.07 -9.83 34.12
C LYS A 306 -33.29 -10.69 33.77
N GLY A 307 -33.65 -10.77 32.48
CA GLY A 307 -34.72 -11.63 32.00
C GLY A 307 -34.42 -13.14 32.09
N MET A 308 -33.16 -13.55 32.16
CA MET A 308 -32.79 -14.98 32.20
C MET A 308 -32.93 -15.60 33.60
N GLY A 309 -33.09 -14.82 34.68
CA GLY A 309 -33.04 -15.35 36.04
C GLY A 309 -33.28 -14.33 37.15
N LYS A 310 -33.27 -14.80 38.40
CA LYS A 310 -33.47 -13.96 39.58
C LYS A 310 -32.13 -13.52 40.15
N TRP A 311 -31.59 -12.44 39.61
CA TRP A 311 -30.37 -11.80 40.09
C TRP A 311 -30.67 -10.40 40.61
N SER A 312 -29.90 -9.96 41.61
CA SER A 312 -29.86 -8.57 42.02
C SER A 312 -29.33 -7.69 40.88
N THR A 313 -29.65 -6.40 40.91
CA THR A 313 -29.14 -5.44 39.91
C THR A 313 -27.61 -5.42 39.85
N ALA A 314 -26.93 -5.57 40.99
CA ALA A 314 -25.47 -5.62 41.04
C ALA A 314 -24.90 -6.87 40.36
N GLU A 315 -25.50 -8.04 40.60
CA GLU A 315 -25.10 -9.29 39.93
C GLU A 315 -25.32 -9.23 38.42
N VAL A 316 -26.45 -8.68 37.96
CA VAL A 316 -26.73 -8.48 36.53
C VAL A 316 -25.64 -7.61 35.88
N GLN A 317 -25.29 -6.49 36.50
CA GLN A 317 -24.24 -5.61 35.98
C GLN A 317 -22.88 -6.32 35.95
N ALA A 318 -22.54 -7.08 37.00
CA ALA A 318 -21.31 -7.88 37.02
C ALA A 318 -21.27 -8.94 35.90
N LEU A 319 -22.41 -9.55 35.57
CA LEU A 319 -22.54 -10.52 34.46
C LEU A 319 -22.40 -9.89 33.07
N THR A 320 -22.51 -8.57 32.92
CA THR A 320 -22.25 -7.91 31.62
C THR A 320 -20.76 -7.80 31.32
N ILE A 321 -19.91 -7.71 32.36
CA ILE A 321 -18.46 -7.46 32.23
C ILE A 321 -17.77 -8.57 31.41
N PRO A 322 -17.99 -9.87 31.67
CA PRO A 322 -17.39 -10.93 30.85
C PRO A 322 -17.77 -10.84 29.38
N CYS A 323 -18.99 -10.41 29.05
CA CYS A 323 -19.43 -10.25 27.67
C CYS A 323 -18.63 -9.16 26.96
N TYR A 324 -18.53 -7.97 27.56
CA TYR A 324 -17.79 -6.86 27.00
C TYR A 324 -16.28 -7.14 26.93
N ALA A 325 -15.70 -7.73 27.98
CA ALA A 325 -14.29 -8.10 28.01
C ALA A 325 -13.95 -9.12 26.91
N LEU A 326 -14.79 -10.15 26.75
CA LEU A 326 -14.62 -11.14 25.69
C LEU A 326 -14.67 -10.51 24.31
N GLY A 327 -15.67 -9.67 24.05
CA GLY A 327 -15.80 -8.94 22.79
C GLY A 327 -14.59 -8.06 22.47
N ALA A 328 -14.09 -7.31 23.47
CA ALA A 328 -12.91 -6.46 23.31
C ALA A 328 -11.64 -7.27 23.01
N ILE A 329 -11.37 -8.33 23.78
CA ILE A 329 -10.19 -9.19 23.59
C ILE A 329 -10.22 -9.84 22.20
N VAL A 330 -11.36 -10.43 21.83
CA VAL A 330 -11.53 -11.07 20.52
C VAL A 330 -11.33 -10.08 19.40
N TYR A 331 -11.91 -8.88 19.51
CA TYR A 331 -11.76 -7.89 18.45
C TYR A 331 -10.31 -7.45 18.26
N LEU A 332 -9.56 -7.19 19.34
CA LEU A 332 -8.14 -6.83 19.23
C LEU A 332 -7.30 -7.95 18.60
N LEU A 333 -7.53 -9.21 19.00
CA LEU A 333 -6.85 -10.37 18.42
C LEU A 333 -7.17 -10.50 16.92
N VAL A 334 -8.46 -10.46 16.56
CA VAL A 334 -8.91 -10.60 15.17
C VAL A 334 -8.44 -9.42 14.32
N ALA A 335 -8.48 -8.19 14.83
CA ALA A 335 -7.97 -7.01 14.13
C ALA A 335 -6.47 -7.13 13.84
N TRP A 336 -5.68 -7.62 14.79
CA TRP A 336 -4.26 -7.89 14.60
C TRP A 336 -3.98 -8.98 13.55
N ILE A 337 -4.71 -10.11 13.59
CA ILE A 337 -4.60 -11.17 12.56
C ILE A 337 -5.06 -10.63 11.18
N SER A 338 -6.13 -9.85 11.17
CA SER A 338 -6.71 -9.28 9.96
C SER A 338 -5.75 -8.31 9.28
N ASP A 339 -5.03 -7.48 10.03
CA ASP A 339 -4.00 -6.59 9.49
C ASP A 339 -2.80 -7.36 8.93
N ARG A 340 -2.40 -8.49 9.53
CA ARG A 340 -1.31 -9.31 8.99
C ARG A 340 -1.69 -10.07 7.72
N THR A 341 -2.91 -10.60 7.69
CA THR A 341 -3.39 -11.41 6.57
C THR A 341 -4.00 -10.58 5.45
N GLN A 342 -4.39 -9.33 5.73
CA GLN A 342 -5.15 -8.45 4.83
C GLN A 342 -6.48 -9.08 4.34
N ARG A 343 -7.02 -10.06 5.06
CA ARG A 343 -8.25 -10.82 4.71
C ARG A 343 -9.46 -10.43 5.57
N ARG A 344 -9.71 -9.12 5.70
CA ARG A 344 -10.76 -8.53 6.56
C ARG A 344 -12.13 -9.20 6.44
N ALA A 345 -12.58 -9.45 5.21
CA ALA A 345 -13.93 -9.93 4.97
C ALA A 345 -14.20 -11.34 5.48
N ILE A 346 -13.19 -12.23 5.50
CA ILE A 346 -13.35 -13.60 5.99
C ILE A 346 -13.71 -13.57 7.47
N PHE A 347 -12.99 -12.76 8.25
CA PHE A 347 -13.29 -12.58 9.67
C PHE A 347 -14.68 -11.99 9.89
N VAL A 348 -15.06 -10.96 9.13
CA VAL A 348 -16.41 -10.38 9.22
C VAL A 348 -17.49 -11.43 8.98
N CYS A 349 -17.36 -12.28 7.95
CA CYS A 349 -18.37 -13.30 7.65
C CYS A 349 -18.43 -14.39 8.73
N ILE A 350 -17.27 -14.89 9.20
CA ILE A 350 -17.22 -15.90 10.26
C ILE A 350 -17.88 -15.39 11.54
N PHE A 351 -17.51 -14.18 11.97
CA PHE A 351 -18.03 -13.62 13.21
C PHE A 351 -19.49 -13.15 13.08
N ALA A 352 -19.97 -12.82 11.88
CA ALA A 352 -21.39 -12.60 11.63
C ALA A 352 -22.20 -13.90 11.82
N VAL A 353 -21.70 -15.04 11.34
CA VAL A 353 -22.33 -16.35 11.58
C VAL A 353 -22.35 -16.67 13.07
N ILE A 354 -21.26 -16.39 13.80
CA ILE A 354 -21.21 -16.59 15.27
C ILE A 354 -22.29 -15.75 15.97
N SER A 355 -22.44 -14.47 15.62
CA SER A 355 -23.49 -13.61 16.19
C SER A 355 -24.90 -14.08 15.82
N VAL A 356 -25.12 -14.55 14.59
CA VAL A 356 -26.42 -15.13 14.16
C VAL A 356 -26.76 -16.37 15.00
N VAL A 357 -25.79 -17.26 15.22
CA VAL A 357 -25.96 -18.43 16.11
C VAL A 357 -26.28 -17.97 17.54
N GLY A 358 -25.56 -16.99 18.07
CA GLY A 358 -25.81 -16.45 19.41
C GLY A 358 -27.22 -15.88 19.59
N TYR A 359 -27.72 -15.11 18.63
CA TYR A 359 -29.13 -14.66 18.66
C TYR A 359 -30.12 -15.82 18.49
N GLY A 360 -29.79 -16.83 17.67
CA GLY A 360 -30.61 -18.03 17.53
C GLY A 360 -30.76 -18.77 18.86
N VAL A 361 -29.68 -18.83 19.64
CA VAL A 361 -29.70 -19.37 21.01
C VAL A 361 -30.60 -18.55 21.93
N LEU A 362 -30.52 -17.21 21.91
CA LEU A 362 -31.41 -16.35 22.71
C LEU A 362 -32.89 -16.49 22.36
N ILE A 363 -33.21 -16.82 21.09
CA ILE A 363 -34.57 -17.04 20.62
C ILE A 363 -35.08 -18.44 21.00
N SER A 364 -34.18 -19.43 21.09
CA SER A 364 -34.52 -20.84 21.38
C SER A 364 -35.10 -21.06 22.78
N ASP A 365 -35.93 -22.10 22.95
CA ASP A 365 -36.51 -22.45 24.25
C ASP A 365 -35.54 -23.23 25.17
N SER A 366 -34.34 -22.69 25.32
CA SER A 366 -33.25 -23.27 26.12
C SER A 366 -33.23 -22.73 27.56
N SER A 367 -32.38 -23.32 28.42
CA SER A 367 -32.19 -22.86 29.79
C SER A 367 -31.43 -21.52 29.88
N SER A 368 -31.55 -20.83 31.02
CA SER A 368 -30.92 -19.54 31.29
C SER A 368 -29.40 -19.52 31.08
N GLY A 369 -28.71 -20.61 31.44
CA GLY A 369 -27.26 -20.72 31.22
C GLY A 369 -26.88 -20.77 29.74
N VAL A 370 -27.73 -21.39 28.92
CA VAL A 370 -27.56 -21.45 27.46
C VAL A 370 -27.85 -20.08 26.83
N HIS A 371 -28.81 -19.31 27.33
CA HIS A 371 -29.01 -17.92 26.90
C HIS A 371 -27.83 -17.02 27.23
N TYR A 372 -27.24 -17.17 28.43
CA TYR A 372 -26.04 -16.42 28.79
C TYR A 372 -24.85 -16.78 27.88
N PHE A 373 -24.70 -18.06 27.53
CA PHE A 373 -23.74 -18.48 26.50
C PHE A 373 -24.04 -17.84 25.13
N GLY A 374 -25.32 -17.75 24.74
CA GLY A 374 -25.76 -17.02 23.54
C GLY A 374 -25.35 -15.55 23.56
N ALA A 375 -25.47 -14.87 24.71
CA ALA A 375 -25.01 -13.49 24.88
C ALA A 375 -23.48 -13.37 24.69
N LEU A 376 -22.69 -14.29 25.26
CA LEU A 376 -21.24 -14.34 25.04
C LEU A 376 -20.87 -14.53 23.55
N LEU A 377 -21.59 -15.39 22.83
CA LEU A 377 -21.38 -15.59 21.39
C LEU A 377 -21.69 -14.31 20.57
N ILE A 378 -22.76 -13.59 20.92
CA ILE A 378 -23.05 -12.31 20.28
C ILE A 378 -21.92 -11.32 20.52
N ALA A 379 -21.43 -11.22 21.77
CA ALA A 379 -20.35 -10.31 22.13
C ALA A 379 -19.03 -10.62 21.37
N LEU A 380 -18.73 -11.91 21.17
CA LEU A 380 -17.60 -12.42 20.37
C LEU A 380 -17.62 -11.85 18.94
N GLY A 381 -18.80 -11.82 18.30
CA GLY A 381 -18.93 -11.36 16.91
C GLY A 381 -19.20 -9.87 16.74
N LEU A 382 -19.78 -9.22 17.76
CA LEU A 382 -20.28 -7.85 17.66
C LEU A 382 -19.18 -6.84 17.27
N TYR A 383 -18.11 -6.75 18.05
CA TYR A 383 -17.07 -5.75 17.81
C TYR A 383 -16.28 -6.03 16.53
N VAL A 384 -16.14 -7.31 16.14
CA VAL A 384 -15.47 -7.71 14.89
C VAL A 384 -16.29 -7.31 13.67
N THR A 385 -17.57 -7.64 13.66
CA THR A 385 -18.47 -7.43 12.51
C THR A 385 -18.83 -5.97 12.31
N VAL A 386 -18.81 -5.17 13.37
CA VAL A 386 -19.02 -3.72 13.30
C VAL A 386 -17.72 -2.98 12.96
N GLY A 387 -16.61 -3.33 13.63
CA GLY A 387 -15.36 -2.57 13.56
C GLY A 387 -14.52 -2.84 12.31
N LEU A 388 -14.40 -4.09 11.86
CA LEU A 388 -13.57 -4.41 10.68
C LEU A 388 -14.07 -3.75 9.38
N PRO A 389 -15.38 -3.68 9.08
CA PRO A 389 -15.87 -2.96 7.92
C PRO A 389 -15.52 -1.47 7.91
N LEU A 390 -15.47 -0.82 9.07
CA LEU A 390 -15.04 0.58 9.22
C LEU A 390 -13.57 0.78 8.87
N ALA A 391 -12.72 -0.22 9.08
CA ALA A 391 -11.35 -0.23 8.56
C ALA A 391 -11.28 -0.67 7.08
N TRP A 392 -12.21 -1.50 6.63
CA TRP A 392 -12.19 -2.08 5.29
C TRP A 392 -12.56 -1.04 4.21
N LEU A 393 -13.68 -0.34 4.34
CA LEU A 393 -14.15 0.61 3.32
C LEU A 393 -13.11 1.71 3.01
N PRO A 394 -12.53 2.41 4.00
CA PRO A 394 -11.57 3.49 3.72
C PRO A 394 -10.29 3.00 3.02
N THR A 395 -9.87 1.76 3.27
CA THR A 395 -8.68 1.18 2.61
C THR A 395 -8.89 0.82 1.15
N THR A 396 -10.14 0.78 0.68
CA THR A 396 -10.48 0.58 -0.73
C THR A 396 -10.57 1.90 -1.51
N LEU A 397 -10.47 3.04 -0.82
CA LEU A 397 -10.66 4.38 -1.36
C LEU A 397 -9.40 5.24 -1.13
N PRO A 398 -8.46 5.29 -2.08
CA PRO A 398 -7.18 5.96 -1.88
C PRO A 398 -7.30 7.50 -1.92
N ARG A 399 -8.26 8.04 -2.68
CA ARG A 399 -8.54 9.48 -2.76
C ARG A 399 -9.24 10.01 -1.51
N TYR A 400 -8.71 11.08 -0.93
CA TYR A 400 -9.14 11.63 0.36
C TYR A 400 -10.61 12.06 0.35
N GLY A 401 -11.06 12.84 -0.65
CA GLY A 401 -12.44 13.36 -0.67
C GLY A 401 -13.48 12.23 -0.70
N LYS A 402 -13.25 11.20 -1.52
CA LYS A 402 -14.12 10.02 -1.63
C LYS A 402 -14.09 9.18 -0.36
N ARG A 403 -12.91 8.96 0.22
CA ARG A 403 -12.72 8.23 1.47
C ARG A 403 -13.47 8.88 2.63
N THR A 404 -13.28 10.18 2.83
CA THR A 404 -13.92 10.94 3.93
C THR A 404 -15.44 10.97 3.79
N PHE A 405 -15.96 11.16 2.57
CA PHE A 405 -17.40 11.05 2.30
C PHE A 405 -17.93 9.65 2.65
N ALA A 406 -17.26 8.60 2.17
CA ALA A 406 -17.66 7.22 2.38
C ALA A 406 -17.69 6.83 3.87
N THR A 407 -16.65 7.19 4.63
CA THR A 407 -16.56 6.93 6.07
C THR A 407 -17.71 7.61 6.82
N GLY A 408 -17.99 8.88 6.52
CA GLY A 408 -19.09 9.61 7.16
C GLY A 408 -20.45 9.00 6.80
N LEU A 409 -20.65 8.60 5.53
CA LEU A 409 -21.91 8.04 5.07
C LEU A 409 -22.18 6.65 5.64
N GLN A 410 -21.14 5.80 5.73
CA GLN A 410 -21.24 4.47 6.32
C GLN A 410 -21.74 4.53 7.75
N LEU A 411 -21.17 5.44 8.54
CA LEU A 411 -21.56 5.63 9.93
C LEU A 411 -22.90 6.33 10.08
N THR A 412 -23.24 7.27 9.18
CA THR A 412 -24.59 7.85 9.13
C THR A 412 -25.65 6.76 9.02
N PHE A 413 -25.50 5.84 8.07
CA PHE A 413 -26.43 4.71 7.93
C PHE A 413 -26.39 3.77 9.13
N GLY A 414 -25.21 3.51 9.68
CA GLY A 414 -25.05 2.79 10.95
C GLY A 414 -25.89 3.40 12.08
N ASN A 415 -25.77 4.71 12.30
CA ASN A 415 -26.42 5.46 13.36
C ASN A 415 -27.95 5.59 13.19
N ILE A 416 -28.49 5.45 11.97
CA ILE A 416 -29.95 5.35 11.75
C ILE A 416 -30.51 4.14 12.54
N SER A 417 -29.76 3.06 12.71
CA SER A 417 -30.19 1.92 13.53
C SER A 417 -30.35 2.27 15.02
N GLY A 418 -29.65 3.29 15.52
CA GLY A 418 -29.78 3.82 16.87
C GLY A 418 -31.16 4.45 17.13
N VAL A 419 -31.81 5.01 16.10
CA VAL A 419 -33.19 5.48 16.17
C VAL A 419 -34.17 4.31 16.32
N MET A 420 -33.92 3.21 15.63
CA MET A 420 -34.81 2.03 15.60
C MET A 420 -34.65 1.15 16.85
N SER A 421 -33.43 1.00 17.36
CA SER A 421 -33.07 -0.01 18.37
C SER A 421 -33.92 0.06 19.67
N PRO A 422 -34.22 1.24 20.25
CA PRO A 422 -35.04 1.32 21.46
C PRO A 422 -36.47 0.81 21.29
N PHE A 423 -37.00 0.83 20.05
CA PHE A 423 -38.35 0.39 19.75
C PHE A 423 -38.45 -1.12 19.46
N LEU A 424 -37.31 -1.81 19.32
CA LEU A 424 -37.24 -3.26 19.11
C LEU A 424 -37.32 -4.07 20.40
N TYR A 425 -36.89 -3.50 21.53
CA TYR A 425 -36.82 -4.17 22.83
C TYR A 425 -37.89 -3.62 23.80
N LYS A 426 -39.17 -3.79 23.43
CA LYS A 426 -40.29 -3.28 24.23
C LYS A 426 -40.48 -4.06 25.53
N THR A 427 -40.84 -3.37 26.61
CA THR A 427 -41.08 -3.97 27.93
C THR A 427 -42.16 -5.05 27.92
N GLU A 428 -43.18 -4.94 27.06
CA GLU A 428 -44.26 -5.92 26.91
C GLU A 428 -43.78 -7.28 26.38
N GLU A 429 -42.64 -7.30 25.69
CA GLU A 429 -42.03 -8.52 25.13
C GLU A 429 -41.00 -9.14 26.09
N ALA A 430 -40.88 -8.59 27.29
CA ALA A 430 -40.10 -9.19 28.37
C ALA A 430 -40.69 -10.55 28.80
N PRO A 431 -39.88 -11.47 29.34
CA PRO A 431 -38.44 -11.37 29.58
C PRO A 431 -37.58 -11.79 28.38
N ARG A 432 -38.19 -12.27 27.29
CA ARG A 432 -37.49 -12.98 26.20
C ARG A 432 -37.11 -12.11 25.01
N TYR A 433 -37.80 -10.99 24.79
CA TYR A 433 -37.54 -10.02 23.72
C TYR A 433 -37.35 -10.68 22.34
N VAL A 434 -38.15 -11.70 22.03
CA VAL A 434 -37.97 -12.59 20.87
C VAL A 434 -37.95 -11.80 19.57
N ARG A 435 -38.84 -10.81 19.43
CA ARG A 435 -38.92 -9.98 18.22
C ARG A 435 -37.64 -9.15 18.01
N GLY A 436 -37.18 -8.44 19.05
CA GLY A 436 -35.95 -7.65 18.96
C GLY A 436 -34.74 -8.51 18.61
N ASN A 437 -34.61 -9.68 19.23
CA ASN A 437 -33.56 -10.65 18.92
C ASN A 437 -33.68 -11.21 17.49
N ALA A 438 -34.90 -11.52 17.02
CA ALA A 438 -35.14 -12.07 15.68
C ALA A 438 -34.86 -11.06 14.56
N VAL A 439 -35.29 -9.80 14.74
CA VAL A 439 -34.99 -8.71 13.79
C VAL A 439 -33.49 -8.47 13.71
N THR A 440 -32.82 -8.43 14.86
CA THR A 440 -31.37 -8.22 14.91
C THR A 440 -30.60 -9.38 14.27
N LEU A 441 -31.01 -10.63 14.52
CA LEU A 441 -30.46 -11.83 13.87
C LEU A 441 -30.55 -11.72 12.34
N ALA A 442 -31.74 -11.38 11.82
CA ALA A 442 -31.96 -11.26 10.38
C ALA A 442 -31.09 -10.18 9.74
N LEU A 443 -30.95 -9.02 10.40
CA LEU A 443 -30.14 -7.90 9.92
C LEU A 443 -28.64 -8.19 9.95
N VAL A 444 -28.14 -8.88 10.99
CA VAL A 444 -26.73 -9.31 11.05
C VAL A 444 -26.44 -10.37 9.98
N GLY A 445 -27.35 -11.33 9.79
CA GLY A 445 -27.23 -12.34 8.73
C GLY A 445 -27.22 -11.71 7.33
N PHE A 446 -28.13 -10.76 7.08
CA PHE A 446 -28.16 -9.99 5.84
C PHE A 446 -26.86 -9.20 5.62
N ALA A 447 -26.37 -8.48 6.63
CA ALA A 447 -25.10 -7.76 6.54
C ALA A 447 -23.92 -8.70 6.25
N GLY A 448 -23.88 -9.88 6.88
CA GLY A 448 -22.88 -10.92 6.61
C GLY A 448 -22.88 -11.38 5.14
N VAL A 449 -24.07 -11.58 4.55
CA VAL A 449 -24.20 -11.91 3.12
C VAL A 449 -23.70 -10.77 2.23
N VAL A 450 -24.09 -9.52 2.52
CA VAL A 450 -23.63 -8.35 1.76
C VAL A 450 -22.11 -8.21 1.81
N TYR A 451 -21.49 -8.34 3.00
CA TYR A 451 -20.04 -8.33 3.13
C TYR A 451 -19.36 -9.50 2.39
N GLY A 452 -19.97 -10.69 2.38
CA GLY A 452 -19.50 -11.83 1.59
C GLY A 452 -19.54 -11.57 0.08
N LEU A 453 -20.61 -10.93 -0.42
CA LEU A 453 -20.72 -10.52 -1.82
C LEU A 453 -19.70 -9.43 -2.17
N MET A 454 -19.45 -8.46 -1.28
CA MET A 454 -18.42 -7.44 -1.47
C MET A 454 -17.02 -8.06 -1.51
N TRP A 455 -16.74 -9.07 -0.69
CA TRP A 455 -15.50 -9.83 -0.76
C TRP A 455 -15.35 -10.52 -2.11
N TRP A 456 -16.39 -11.23 -2.56
CA TRP A 456 -16.38 -11.92 -3.84
C TRP A 456 -16.12 -10.95 -5.00
N TYR A 457 -16.79 -9.80 -5.00
CA TYR A 457 -16.59 -8.74 -5.98
C TYR A 457 -15.14 -8.23 -6.02
N TYR A 458 -14.58 -7.86 -4.86
CA TYR A 458 -13.20 -7.37 -4.80
C TYR A 458 -12.17 -8.46 -5.13
N HIS A 459 -12.43 -9.71 -4.75
CA HIS A 459 -11.58 -10.84 -5.10
C HIS A 459 -11.53 -11.05 -6.62
N CYS A 460 -12.69 -11.07 -7.28
CA CYS A 460 -12.77 -11.18 -8.74
C CYS A 460 -12.09 -10.00 -9.43
N LYS A 461 -12.31 -8.77 -8.94
CA LYS A 461 -11.71 -7.56 -9.50
C LYS A 461 -10.19 -7.56 -9.38
N ASN A 462 -9.65 -7.92 -8.21
CA ASN A 462 -8.21 -8.00 -7.98
C ASN A 462 -7.57 -9.11 -8.81
N LYS A 463 -8.24 -10.26 -8.98
CA LYS A 463 -7.76 -11.34 -9.84
C LYS A 463 -7.66 -10.90 -11.30
N ARG A 464 -8.65 -10.17 -11.82
CA ARG A 464 -8.60 -9.61 -13.19
C ARG A 464 -7.44 -8.63 -13.38
N ARG A 465 -7.19 -7.76 -12.39
CA ARG A 465 -6.05 -6.83 -12.38
C ARG A 465 -4.71 -7.56 -12.40
N GLN A 466 -4.56 -8.59 -11.56
CA GLN A 466 -3.34 -9.41 -11.52
C GLN A 466 -3.09 -10.17 -12.83
N GLN A 467 -4.14 -10.46 -13.59
CA GLN A 467 -4.06 -11.10 -14.91
C GLN A 467 -3.82 -10.11 -16.06
N GLY A 468 -3.69 -8.80 -15.79
CA GLY A 468 -3.53 -7.77 -16.82
C GLY A 468 -4.78 -7.52 -17.67
N LEU A 469 -5.93 -8.13 -17.33
CA LEU A 469 -7.18 -8.01 -18.09
C LEU A 469 -7.83 -6.62 -18.01
N GLU A 470 -7.23 -5.69 -17.27
CA GLU A 470 -7.67 -4.30 -17.18
C GLU A 470 -6.64 -3.30 -17.70
N ASP A 471 -5.49 -3.76 -18.22
CA ASP A 471 -4.37 -2.90 -18.59
C ASP A 471 -4.67 -2.04 -19.83
N ASP A 472 -5.60 -2.49 -20.70
CA ASP A 472 -6.12 -1.69 -21.82
C ASP A 472 -6.70 -0.34 -21.36
N LYS A 473 -7.20 -0.26 -20.12
CA LYS A 473 -7.78 0.98 -19.56
C LYS A 473 -6.74 2.07 -19.31
N VAL A 474 -5.46 1.71 -19.28
CA VAL A 474 -4.34 2.62 -19.02
C VAL A 474 -3.36 2.70 -20.20
N ALA A 475 -3.66 2.03 -21.31
CA ALA A 475 -2.84 2.07 -22.50
C ALA A 475 -2.73 3.52 -23.04
N GLY A 476 -1.50 4.01 -23.17
CA GLY A 476 -1.22 5.37 -23.63
C GLY A 476 -1.38 6.49 -22.59
N MET A 477 -1.69 6.16 -21.33
CA MET A 477 -1.71 7.13 -20.23
C MET A 477 -0.31 7.32 -19.63
N THR A 478 -0.02 8.53 -19.11
CA THR A 478 1.18 8.74 -18.30
C THR A 478 1.04 8.09 -16.93
N ASP A 479 2.15 7.79 -16.27
CA ASP A 479 2.14 7.14 -14.97
C ASP A 479 1.41 7.98 -13.89
N GLU A 480 1.54 9.31 -13.94
CA GLU A 480 0.83 10.21 -13.04
C GLU A 480 -0.69 10.12 -13.26
N ALA A 481 -1.14 10.07 -14.51
CA ALA A 481 -2.54 9.94 -14.85
C ALA A 481 -3.12 8.59 -14.38
N ILE A 482 -2.33 7.51 -14.47
CA ILE A 482 -2.72 6.17 -13.99
C ILE A 482 -2.90 6.14 -12.47
N GLU A 483 -2.13 6.94 -11.74
CA GLU A 483 -2.21 7.04 -10.29
C GLU A 483 -3.38 7.88 -9.81
N GLU A 484 -3.68 8.95 -10.54
CA GLU A 484 -4.85 9.80 -10.26
C GLU A 484 -6.18 9.04 -10.42
N LEU A 485 -6.21 7.93 -11.17
CA LEU A 485 -7.37 7.04 -11.26
C LEU A 485 -7.76 6.42 -9.90
N GLY A 486 -6.85 6.40 -8.91
CA GLY A 486 -7.14 5.89 -7.57
C GLY A 486 -7.63 4.44 -7.59
N ASP A 487 -8.80 4.18 -6.99
CA ASP A 487 -9.35 2.82 -6.89
C ASP A 487 -9.82 2.22 -8.24
N LYS A 488 -9.84 3.03 -9.31
CA LYS A 488 -10.13 2.58 -10.68
C LYS A 488 -8.88 2.07 -11.41
N SER A 489 -7.69 2.41 -10.94
CA SER A 489 -6.43 2.00 -11.57
C SER A 489 -6.32 0.46 -11.65
N PRO A 490 -5.93 -0.11 -12.80
CA PRO A 490 -5.55 -1.52 -12.90
C PRO A 490 -4.41 -1.89 -11.94
N ARG A 491 -3.54 -0.92 -11.65
CA ARG A 491 -2.42 -1.04 -10.70
C ARG A 491 -2.85 -0.98 -9.23
N PHE A 492 -4.11 -0.68 -8.90
CA PHE A 492 -4.62 -0.72 -7.52
C PHE A 492 -4.78 -2.18 -7.06
N ASN A 493 -3.65 -2.81 -6.72
CA ASN A 493 -3.50 -4.19 -6.28
C ASN A 493 -2.73 -4.26 -4.94
N ASP A 494 -2.42 -5.47 -4.46
CA ASP A 494 -1.81 -5.70 -3.14
C ASP A 494 -0.30 -5.40 -3.09
N GLY A 495 0.24 -4.63 -4.06
CA GLY A 495 1.67 -4.32 -4.19
C GLY A 495 2.46 -5.41 -4.92
N TRP A 496 1.81 -6.23 -5.74
CA TRP A 496 2.46 -7.27 -6.54
C TRP A 496 2.53 -6.82 -8.00
N ASP A 497 3.73 -6.75 -8.55
CA ASP A 497 3.96 -6.53 -9.97
C ASP A 497 4.92 -7.59 -10.51
N ILE A 498 4.41 -8.42 -11.41
CA ILE A 498 5.16 -9.50 -12.03
C ILE A 498 6.42 -9.01 -12.75
N LEU A 499 6.43 -7.77 -13.26
CA LEU A 499 7.56 -7.24 -14.03
C LEU A 499 8.86 -7.19 -13.20
N HIS A 500 8.76 -7.04 -11.88
CA HIS A 500 9.92 -7.13 -10.96
C HIS A 500 10.43 -8.57 -10.74
N HIS A 501 9.70 -9.58 -11.20
CA HIS A 501 9.96 -11.00 -10.98
C HIS A 501 10.30 -11.77 -12.27
N LEU A 502 10.41 -11.08 -13.41
CA LEU A 502 10.83 -11.69 -14.69
C LEU A 502 12.36 -11.82 -14.85
N GLY A 503 13.13 -11.44 -13.83
CA GLY A 503 14.59 -11.41 -13.88
C GLY A 503 15.09 -10.56 -15.05
N GLY A 504 15.99 -11.11 -15.86
CA GLY A 504 16.52 -10.44 -17.05
C GLY A 504 15.65 -10.55 -18.32
N ASN A 505 14.45 -11.15 -18.24
CA ASN A 505 13.58 -11.40 -19.39
C ASN A 505 12.43 -10.40 -19.53
N GLY A 506 12.19 -9.58 -18.51
CA GLY A 506 11.18 -8.52 -18.52
C GLY A 506 11.71 -7.18 -19.02
N PRO A 507 10.80 -6.20 -19.23
CA PRO A 507 11.19 -4.84 -19.58
C PRO A 507 12.00 -4.20 -18.44
N TRP A 508 12.83 -3.21 -18.77
CA TRP A 508 13.34 -2.32 -17.73
C TRP A 508 12.18 -1.49 -17.22
N ILE A 509 11.98 -1.57 -15.92
CA ILE A 509 11.06 -0.74 -15.16
C ILE A 509 11.90 -0.03 -14.12
N GLU A 510 11.68 1.28 -14.01
CA GLU A 510 12.33 2.04 -12.96
C GLU A 510 11.92 1.43 -11.62
N LYS A 511 12.92 1.02 -10.84
CA LYS A 511 12.65 0.43 -9.54
C LYS A 511 12.20 1.55 -8.62
N ARG A 512 10.89 1.69 -8.49
CA ARG A 512 10.26 2.42 -7.41
C ARG A 512 10.53 1.60 -6.15
N GLY A 513 11.72 1.77 -5.56
CA GLY A 513 11.89 1.42 -4.17
C GLY A 513 13.00 0.56 -3.60
N GLY A 514 14.26 1.02 -3.62
CA GLY A 514 15.32 0.43 -2.80
C GLY A 514 15.80 1.39 -1.71
N ILE A 515 16.25 0.86 -0.59
CA ILE A 515 16.77 1.65 0.55
C ILE A 515 18.19 2.13 0.33
N HIS A 516 18.90 1.46 -0.58
CA HIS A 516 20.27 1.77 -0.92
C HIS A 516 20.41 2.59 -2.21
N TYR A 517 19.30 2.91 -2.89
CA TYR A 517 19.32 3.55 -4.20
C TYR A 517 18.24 4.64 -4.24
N SER A 518 18.67 5.89 -4.46
CA SER A 518 17.77 7.00 -4.76
C SER A 518 17.03 6.76 -6.08
N GLN A 519 15.82 7.32 -6.21
CA GLN A 519 15.03 7.26 -7.46
C GLN A 519 15.74 7.95 -8.61
N GLY A 520 15.72 7.30 -9.78
CA GLY A 520 16.27 7.83 -11.01
C GLY A 520 17.66 8.41 -10.82
N PHE A 521 17.96 9.46 -11.55
CA PHE A 521 19.23 10.15 -11.43
C PHE A 521 19.39 10.98 -10.12
N GLY A 522 18.34 11.11 -9.31
CA GLY A 522 18.27 12.01 -8.16
C GLY A 522 18.44 13.49 -8.53
N PRO A 523 18.06 14.44 -7.66
CA PRO A 523 18.46 15.83 -7.85
C PRO A 523 20.00 15.96 -7.77
N ASP A 524 20.52 16.98 -8.42
CA ASP A 524 21.93 17.35 -8.23
C ASP A 524 22.11 17.79 -6.77
N LEU A 525 23.27 17.46 -6.17
CA LEU A 525 23.57 17.93 -4.82
C LEU A 525 23.83 19.43 -4.88
N ASP A 526 23.23 20.20 -3.97
CA ASP A 526 23.40 21.65 -3.92
C ASP A 526 24.90 22.01 -3.84
N GLY A 527 25.36 22.86 -4.77
CA GLY A 527 26.77 23.26 -4.87
C GLY A 527 27.68 22.27 -5.60
N CYS A 528 27.14 21.19 -6.18
CA CYS A 528 27.85 20.22 -7.00
C CYS A 528 27.47 20.30 -8.48
N VAL A 529 28.44 20.10 -9.36
CA VAL A 529 28.26 20.03 -10.82
C VAL A 529 28.80 18.70 -11.32
N ILE A 530 28.04 17.99 -12.14
CA ILE A 530 28.50 16.78 -12.84
C ILE A 530 29.50 17.22 -13.91
N ASP A 531 30.69 16.63 -13.95
CA ASP A 531 31.75 16.99 -14.91
C ASP A 531 32.13 15.84 -15.85
N GLN A 532 31.79 14.59 -15.52
CA GLN A 532 32.06 13.41 -16.34
C GLN A 532 31.08 12.28 -16.03
N VAL A 533 30.68 11.51 -17.05
CA VAL A 533 29.70 10.42 -16.95
C VAL A 533 30.16 9.19 -17.72
N HIS A 534 30.05 8.03 -17.06
CA HIS A 534 30.28 6.72 -17.67
C HIS A 534 29.02 5.86 -17.56
N MET A 535 28.57 5.29 -18.68
CA MET A 535 27.44 4.36 -18.71
C MET A 535 27.88 3.01 -19.29
N MET A 536 27.48 1.93 -18.62
CA MET A 536 27.46 0.58 -19.16
C MET A 536 26.00 0.13 -19.27
N SER A 537 25.50 -0.02 -20.49
CA SER A 537 24.09 -0.32 -20.77
C SER A 537 23.92 -1.66 -21.45
N ARG A 538 22.97 -2.47 -20.99
CA ARG A 538 22.54 -3.67 -21.70
C ARG A 538 21.81 -3.25 -22.97
N HIS A 539 21.87 -4.10 -23.99
CA HIS A 539 20.93 -3.99 -25.11
C HIS A 539 19.46 -3.89 -24.62
N GLY A 540 18.63 -3.19 -25.41
CA GLY A 540 17.19 -3.05 -25.14
C GLY A 540 16.42 -4.37 -25.25
N ALA A 541 15.10 -4.29 -25.06
CA ALA A 541 14.19 -5.41 -25.20
C ALA A 541 14.34 -6.14 -26.54
N ARG A 542 14.33 -7.47 -26.50
CA ARG A 542 14.59 -8.34 -27.65
C ARG A 542 13.70 -9.56 -27.65
N TYR A 543 13.55 -10.15 -28.83
CA TYR A 543 13.01 -11.50 -28.97
C TYR A 543 13.94 -12.55 -28.31
N PRO A 544 13.44 -13.77 -28.02
CA PRO A 544 14.24 -14.88 -27.52
C PRO A 544 15.48 -15.12 -28.39
N THR A 545 16.55 -15.64 -27.79
CA THR A 545 17.70 -16.12 -28.59
C THR A 545 17.29 -17.35 -29.39
N ARG A 546 18.04 -17.71 -30.44
CA ARG A 546 17.78 -18.93 -31.23
C ARG A 546 17.68 -20.19 -30.37
N SER A 547 18.50 -20.31 -29.33
CA SER A 547 18.46 -21.42 -28.38
C SER A 547 17.17 -21.42 -27.53
N ALA A 548 16.80 -20.28 -26.93
CA ALA A 548 15.60 -20.18 -26.12
C ALA A 548 14.32 -20.35 -26.96
N GLY A 549 14.23 -19.63 -28.09
CA GLY A 549 13.13 -19.75 -29.04
C GLY A 549 13.00 -21.15 -29.64
N GLY A 550 14.13 -21.83 -29.91
CA GLY A 550 14.13 -23.23 -30.31
C GLY A 550 13.47 -24.15 -29.27
N ARG A 551 13.76 -23.94 -27.98
CA ARG A 551 13.08 -24.67 -26.88
C ARG A 551 11.59 -24.35 -26.82
N HIS A 552 11.20 -23.08 -27.00
CA HIS A 552 9.79 -22.69 -27.04
C HIS A 552 9.04 -23.41 -28.17
N ASN A 553 9.60 -23.37 -29.39
CA ASN A 553 9.01 -24.01 -30.56
C ASN A 553 8.93 -25.54 -30.38
N ALA A 554 9.96 -26.18 -29.83
CA ALA A 554 9.95 -27.61 -29.55
C ALA A 554 8.83 -28.01 -28.58
N LEU A 555 8.64 -27.24 -27.51
CA LEU A 555 7.55 -27.43 -26.56
C LEU A 555 6.18 -27.25 -27.22
N LEU A 556 5.99 -26.14 -27.94
CA LEU A 556 4.71 -25.82 -28.60
C LEU A 556 4.36 -26.86 -29.66
N ASN A 557 5.31 -27.27 -30.51
CA ASN A 557 5.11 -28.32 -31.49
C ASN A 557 4.70 -29.63 -30.84
N ARG A 558 5.33 -30.00 -29.72
CA ARG A 558 4.93 -31.21 -28.99
C ARG A 558 3.52 -31.09 -28.45
N ILE A 559 3.14 -29.95 -27.86
CA ILE A 559 1.77 -29.70 -27.37
C ILE A 559 0.77 -29.81 -28.52
N HIS A 560 1.01 -29.12 -29.64
CA HIS A 560 0.13 -29.16 -30.82
C HIS A 560 0.00 -30.59 -31.39
N ASN A 561 1.09 -31.36 -31.41
CA ASN A 561 1.08 -32.75 -31.89
C ASN A 561 0.23 -33.70 -31.02
N THR A 562 -0.09 -33.34 -29.77
CA THR A 562 -1.03 -34.14 -28.96
C THR A 562 -2.47 -34.06 -29.48
N ASN A 563 -2.83 -32.98 -30.20
CA ASN A 563 -4.17 -32.71 -30.71
C ASN A 563 -5.28 -32.78 -29.62
N VAL A 564 -4.94 -32.39 -28.39
CA VAL A 564 -5.88 -32.36 -27.26
C VAL A 564 -6.21 -30.92 -26.88
N LYS A 565 -7.48 -30.68 -26.58
CA LYS A 565 -7.94 -29.39 -26.06
C LYS A 565 -7.43 -29.21 -24.63
N LEU A 566 -6.67 -28.15 -24.41
CA LEU A 566 -6.09 -27.83 -23.10
C LEU A 566 -7.11 -27.16 -22.18
N ASN A 567 -6.98 -27.46 -20.89
CA ASN A 567 -7.87 -27.04 -19.82
C ASN A 567 -7.17 -26.14 -18.79
N GLY A 568 -7.98 -25.51 -17.94
CA GLY A 568 -7.48 -24.69 -16.84
C GLY A 568 -6.68 -23.49 -17.33
N SER A 569 -5.53 -23.22 -16.71
CA SER A 569 -4.71 -22.06 -17.05
C SER A 569 -4.01 -22.18 -18.41
N LEU A 570 -3.93 -23.37 -19.00
CA LEU A 570 -3.37 -23.60 -20.34
C LEU A 570 -4.41 -23.50 -21.46
N SER A 571 -5.70 -23.27 -21.15
CA SER A 571 -6.76 -23.29 -22.15
C SER A 571 -6.65 -22.19 -23.21
N PHE A 572 -5.92 -21.11 -22.92
CA PHE A 572 -5.67 -20.05 -23.90
C PHE A 572 -4.87 -20.55 -25.10
N LEU A 573 -4.03 -21.59 -24.92
CA LEU A 573 -3.19 -22.14 -25.99
C LEU A 573 -3.97 -22.75 -27.14
N ASN A 574 -5.23 -23.10 -26.91
CA ASN A 574 -6.10 -23.61 -27.97
C ASN A 574 -6.30 -22.59 -29.11
N ASN A 575 -6.21 -21.28 -28.81
CA ASN A 575 -6.40 -20.19 -29.77
C ASN A 575 -5.23 -19.19 -29.77
N TRP A 576 -4.08 -19.58 -29.23
CA TRP A 576 -2.93 -18.69 -29.08
C TRP A 576 -1.93 -18.90 -30.21
N THR A 577 -1.35 -17.80 -30.70
CA THR A 577 -0.25 -17.82 -31.66
C THR A 577 1.03 -17.32 -31.01
N TYR A 578 2.15 -17.86 -31.49
CA TYR A 578 3.48 -17.40 -31.09
C TYR A 578 3.65 -15.90 -31.39
N PHE A 579 4.43 -15.20 -30.58
CA PHE A 579 4.52 -13.73 -30.62
C PHE A 579 5.48 -13.18 -31.70
N THR A 580 5.87 -14.00 -32.67
CA THR A 580 6.58 -13.59 -33.88
C THR A 580 6.19 -14.52 -35.02
N ASP A 581 5.96 -13.94 -36.20
CA ASP A 581 5.62 -14.66 -37.42
C ASP A 581 6.87 -15.10 -38.21
N ASP A 582 8.03 -14.48 -37.96
CA ASP A 582 9.32 -14.86 -38.55
C ASP A 582 10.39 -15.10 -37.49
N PRO A 583 10.36 -16.27 -36.82
CA PRO A 583 11.37 -16.67 -35.85
C PRO A 583 12.81 -16.65 -36.41
N SER A 584 12.98 -16.81 -37.72
CA SER A 584 14.31 -16.93 -38.34
C SER A 584 15.05 -15.59 -38.39
N THR A 585 14.31 -14.50 -38.61
CA THR A 585 14.81 -13.13 -38.60
C THR A 585 14.79 -12.53 -37.20
N ASP A 586 13.71 -12.77 -36.44
CA ASP A 586 13.44 -12.01 -35.22
C ASP A 586 14.27 -12.51 -34.03
N PHE A 587 14.58 -13.81 -33.95
CA PHE A 587 15.29 -14.36 -32.81
C PHE A 587 16.64 -13.69 -32.57
N GLY A 588 16.77 -13.11 -31.38
CA GLY A 588 17.96 -12.39 -30.92
C GLY A 588 18.01 -10.91 -31.32
N GLN A 589 17.02 -10.39 -32.07
CA GLN A 589 16.92 -8.98 -32.46
C GLN A 589 16.07 -8.16 -31.49
N LEU A 590 16.24 -6.84 -31.51
CA LEU A 590 15.44 -5.92 -30.70
C LEU A 590 13.96 -5.98 -31.10
N THR A 591 13.07 -5.85 -30.12
CA THR A 591 11.63 -5.73 -30.39
C THR A 591 11.31 -4.33 -30.93
N THR A 592 10.34 -4.25 -31.83
CA THR A 592 9.89 -3.00 -32.46
C THR A 592 8.44 -2.64 -32.13
N THR A 593 7.74 -3.52 -31.41
CA THR A 593 6.32 -3.36 -31.05
C THR A 593 6.13 -2.70 -29.68
N VAL A 594 5.22 -1.72 -29.62
CA VAL A 594 4.82 -0.98 -28.40
C VAL A 594 4.01 -1.91 -27.48
N PRO A 595 4.10 -1.81 -26.14
CA PRO A 595 4.68 -0.71 -25.35
C PRO A 595 6.16 -0.86 -24.98
N HIS A 596 6.76 -2.05 -25.11
CA HIS A 596 8.11 -2.32 -24.61
C HIS A 596 9.13 -2.59 -25.73
N ALA A 597 8.95 -1.96 -26.89
CA ALA A 597 9.91 -2.03 -28.00
C ALA A 597 11.32 -1.66 -27.54
N GLY A 598 12.30 -2.54 -27.77
CA GLY A 598 13.69 -2.30 -27.43
C GLY A 598 14.30 -1.12 -28.19
N THR A 599 13.84 -0.88 -29.42
CA THR A 599 14.23 0.29 -30.21
C THR A 599 13.75 1.59 -29.56
N LEU A 600 12.45 1.66 -29.22
CA LEU A 600 11.85 2.79 -28.52
C LEU A 600 12.48 3.01 -27.14
N GLN A 601 12.67 1.95 -26.36
CA GLN A 601 13.29 2.00 -25.05
C GLN A 601 14.71 2.61 -25.12
N SER A 602 15.49 2.20 -26.12
CA SER A 602 16.85 2.71 -26.33
C SER A 602 16.82 4.20 -26.71
N HIS A 603 15.90 4.59 -27.59
CA HIS A 603 15.70 5.99 -27.98
C HIS A 603 15.27 6.88 -26.81
N THR A 604 14.24 6.48 -26.07
CA THR A 604 13.77 7.20 -24.88
C THR A 604 14.87 7.33 -23.83
N THR A 605 15.68 6.30 -23.65
CA THR A 605 16.86 6.37 -22.78
C THR A 605 17.85 7.44 -23.25
N GLY A 606 18.13 7.50 -24.55
CA GLY A 606 18.97 8.55 -25.15
C GLY A 606 18.42 9.95 -24.85
N LEU A 607 17.12 10.15 -25.02
CA LEU A 607 16.45 11.42 -24.72
C LEU A 607 16.65 11.83 -23.25
N HIS A 608 16.41 10.91 -22.31
CA HIS A 608 16.59 11.17 -20.88
C HIS A 608 18.05 11.57 -20.56
N PHE A 609 19.02 10.87 -21.15
CA PHE A 609 20.43 11.19 -20.98
C PHE A 609 20.80 12.53 -21.61
N SER A 610 20.15 12.93 -22.71
CA SER A 610 20.33 14.24 -23.32
C SER A 610 19.87 15.35 -22.38
N THR A 611 18.65 15.22 -21.86
CA THR A 611 18.09 16.19 -20.90
C THR A 611 19.00 16.36 -19.69
N ARG A 612 19.61 15.28 -19.20
CA ARG A 612 20.47 15.33 -18.01
C ARG A 612 21.89 15.78 -18.30
N TYR A 613 22.56 15.23 -19.31
CA TYR A 613 24.01 15.31 -19.47
C TYR A 613 24.49 16.11 -20.68
N ARG A 614 23.60 16.63 -21.52
CA ARG A 614 24.02 17.37 -22.72
C ARG A 614 24.83 18.63 -22.39
N HIS A 615 24.63 19.20 -21.19
CA HIS A 615 25.34 20.40 -20.75
C HIS A 615 26.86 20.19 -20.57
N ILE A 616 27.32 18.96 -20.33
CA ILE A 616 28.76 18.63 -20.22
C ILE A 616 29.37 18.12 -21.52
N LEU A 617 28.61 18.05 -22.62
CA LEU A 617 29.19 17.79 -23.93
C LEU A 617 30.02 19.04 -24.32
N ALA A 618 31.35 18.93 -24.21
CA ALA A 618 32.25 20.06 -24.36
C ALA A 618 32.11 20.73 -25.74
N SER A 619 32.21 22.05 -25.81
CA SER A 619 32.15 22.81 -27.06
C SER A 619 33.22 22.41 -28.10
N ASN A 620 34.34 21.83 -27.64
CA ASN A 620 35.42 21.32 -28.48
C ASN A 620 35.27 19.84 -28.89
N GLN A 621 34.30 19.10 -28.33
CA GLN A 621 33.98 17.74 -28.77
C GLN A 621 33.00 17.82 -29.94
N SER A 622 33.50 17.66 -31.17
CA SER A 622 32.66 17.76 -32.37
C SER A 622 31.65 16.61 -32.52
N ARG A 623 31.92 15.44 -31.91
CA ARG A 623 31.09 14.22 -32.01
C ARG A 623 31.12 13.41 -30.70
N LEU A 624 29.96 12.85 -30.32
CA LEU A 624 29.84 11.90 -29.20
C LEU A 624 30.43 10.53 -29.59
N LYS A 625 31.34 9.99 -28.78
CA LYS A 625 31.88 8.64 -28.98
C LYS A 625 31.08 7.62 -28.18
N LEU A 626 30.71 6.52 -28.83
CA LEU A 626 29.96 5.41 -28.27
C LEU A 626 30.74 4.11 -28.52
N TRP A 627 30.61 3.15 -27.61
CA TRP A 627 31.25 1.84 -27.75
C TRP A 627 30.21 0.73 -27.67
N ALA A 628 30.24 -0.24 -28.59
CA ALA A 628 29.32 -1.37 -28.56
C ALA A 628 30.08 -2.68 -28.80
N SER A 629 29.73 -3.74 -28.06
CA SER A 629 30.25 -5.07 -28.38
C SER A 629 29.73 -5.51 -29.76
N ASP A 630 30.54 -6.25 -30.52
CA ASP A 630 30.18 -6.75 -31.85
C ASP A 630 29.03 -7.78 -31.80
N CYS A 631 27.81 -7.25 -31.75
CA CYS A 631 26.56 -7.98 -31.68
C CYS A 631 25.43 -7.07 -32.17
N ASN A 632 24.67 -7.51 -33.18
CA ASN A 632 23.71 -6.63 -33.88
C ASN A 632 22.74 -5.91 -32.91
N ARG A 633 22.10 -6.63 -31.98
CA ARG A 633 21.17 -6.00 -31.02
C ARG A 633 21.84 -4.94 -30.12
N VAL A 634 23.12 -5.09 -29.81
CA VAL A 634 23.88 -4.14 -28.98
C VAL A 634 24.22 -2.90 -29.82
N ILE A 635 24.67 -3.11 -31.06
CA ILE A 635 24.95 -2.05 -32.04
C ILE A 635 23.67 -1.23 -32.32
N GLN A 636 22.53 -1.89 -32.55
CA GLN A 636 21.26 -1.19 -32.79
C GLN A 636 20.79 -0.41 -31.56
N THR A 637 20.98 -0.94 -30.34
CA THR A 637 20.69 -0.19 -29.11
C THR A 637 21.53 1.09 -29.04
N ALA A 638 22.83 1.01 -29.34
CA ALA A 638 23.70 2.18 -29.35
C ALA A 638 23.25 3.24 -30.36
N ARG A 639 22.83 2.81 -31.56
CA ARG A 639 22.32 3.70 -32.62
C ARG A 639 21.02 4.39 -32.21
N HIS A 640 20.04 3.65 -31.70
CA HIS A 640 18.77 4.23 -31.23
C HIS A 640 18.98 5.15 -30.03
N PHE A 641 19.86 4.80 -29.09
CA PHE A 641 20.26 5.69 -28.01
C PHE A 641 20.82 7.01 -28.55
N ALA A 642 21.74 6.96 -29.51
CA ALA A 642 22.32 8.17 -30.09
C ALA A 642 21.27 9.06 -30.79
N SER A 643 20.35 8.43 -31.54
CA SER A 643 19.23 9.12 -32.19
C SER A 643 18.40 9.91 -31.17
N GLY A 644 18.02 9.26 -30.06
CA GLY A 644 17.30 9.92 -28.97
C GLY A 644 18.12 10.99 -28.25
N PHE A 645 19.42 10.76 -28.07
CA PHE A 645 20.31 11.72 -27.40
C PHE A 645 20.43 13.05 -28.16
N PHE A 646 20.33 13.02 -29.49
CA PHE A 646 20.45 14.21 -30.35
C PHE A 646 19.13 14.73 -30.91
N GLU A 647 17.99 14.17 -30.50
CA GLU A 647 16.64 14.48 -31.00
C GLU A 647 16.59 14.48 -32.55
N SER A 648 17.28 13.54 -33.18
CA SER A 648 17.39 13.47 -34.64
C SER A 648 16.35 12.53 -35.21
N SER A 649 15.49 13.04 -36.10
CA SER A 649 14.48 12.25 -36.82
C SER A 649 15.02 11.46 -38.01
N SER A 650 16.28 11.68 -38.42
CA SER A 650 16.91 10.95 -39.52
C SER A 650 17.72 9.76 -39.03
N ASP A 651 17.24 8.55 -39.32
CA ASP A 651 18.00 7.29 -39.22
C ASP A 651 19.12 7.17 -40.28
N SER A 652 19.38 8.24 -41.05
CA SER A 652 20.41 8.23 -42.08
C SER A 652 21.81 8.14 -41.47
N GLU A 653 22.64 7.28 -42.07
CA GLU A 653 24.03 7.05 -41.66
C GLU A 653 24.86 8.34 -41.73
N GLU A 654 24.51 9.25 -42.65
CA GLU A 654 25.08 10.59 -42.77
C GLU A 654 24.73 11.49 -41.56
N GLY A 655 23.49 11.44 -41.06
CA GLY A 655 23.04 12.21 -39.90
C GLY A 655 23.63 11.72 -38.58
N PHE A 656 23.76 10.39 -38.43
CA PHE A 656 24.46 9.78 -37.30
C PHE A 656 25.95 10.17 -37.31
N SER A 657 26.61 10.04 -38.46
CA SER A 657 28.04 10.32 -38.62
C SER A 657 28.39 11.80 -38.45
N ALA A 658 27.43 12.72 -38.56
CA ALA A 658 27.66 14.13 -38.28
C ALA A 658 27.76 14.44 -36.77
N LYS A 659 27.10 13.65 -35.91
CA LYS A 659 26.93 13.96 -34.47
C LYS A 659 27.55 12.93 -33.51
N ALA A 660 27.71 11.68 -33.96
CA ALA A 660 28.24 10.59 -33.14
C ALA A 660 29.21 9.69 -33.92
N THR A 661 30.08 8.98 -33.22
CA THR A 661 30.92 7.91 -33.75
C THR A 661 30.68 6.66 -32.90
N LEU A 662 30.38 5.53 -33.55
CA LEU A 662 30.22 4.24 -32.89
C LEU A 662 31.43 3.36 -33.15
N GLU A 663 32.17 3.06 -32.09
CA GLU A 663 33.26 2.10 -32.10
C GLU A 663 32.71 0.71 -31.78
N VAL A 664 32.77 -0.21 -32.74
CA VAL A 664 32.35 -1.60 -32.55
C VAL A 664 33.56 -2.42 -32.11
N ILE A 665 33.50 -2.97 -30.90
CA ILE A 665 34.59 -3.75 -30.31
C ILE A 665 34.36 -5.24 -30.59
N PRO A 666 35.25 -5.90 -31.36
CA PRO A 666 35.12 -7.31 -31.69
C PRO A 666 35.11 -8.20 -30.44
N LYS A 667 34.30 -9.25 -30.48
CA LYS A 667 34.23 -10.27 -29.44
C LYS A 667 35.21 -11.42 -29.67
N THR A 668 36.47 -11.10 -29.98
CA THR A 668 37.49 -12.10 -30.32
C THR A 668 38.50 -12.26 -29.20
N PHE A 669 38.97 -13.49 -28.99
CA PHE A 669 39.86 -13.83 -27.87
C PHE A 669 41.19 -13.05 -27.88
N ASP A 670 41.73 -12.76 -29.06
CA ASP A 670 42.98 -12.03 -29.29
C ASP A 670 42.96 -10.57 -28.77
N ARG A 671 41.78 -10.02 -28.52
CA ARG A 671 41.61 -8.68 -27.92
C ARG A 671 42.10 -8.62 -26.47
N GLY A 672 42.16 -9.76 -25.78
CA GLY A 672 42.61 -9.83 -24.38
C GLY A 672 41.83 -8.87 -23.47
N ALA A 673 42.53 -7.91 -22.86
CA ALA A 673 41.93 -6.92 -21.97
C ALA A 673 41.26 -5.74 -22.70
N ASP A 674 41.52 -5.55 -24.01
CA ASP A 674 40.92 -4.50 -24.83
C ASP A 674 39.54 -4.95 -25.37
N THR A 675 38.61 -5.21 -24.45
CA THR A 675 37.31 -5.82 -24.75
C THR A 675 36.19 -5.20 -23.92
N LEU A 676 34.97 -5.24 -24.46
CA LEU A 676 33.75 -4.95 -23.70
C LEU A 676 33.14 -6.23 -23.10
N THR A 677 33.60 -7.40 -23.54
CA THR A 677 33.03 -8.72 -23.20
C THR A 677 34.10 -9.63 -22.62
N PRO A 678 34.51 -9.41 -21.35
CA PRO A 678 35.65 -10.12 -20.74
C PRO A 678 35.42 -11.64 -20.59
N GLY A 679 34.16 -12.09 -20.59
CA GLY A 679 33.83 -13.52 -20.61
C GLY A 679 34.28 -14.25 -21.88
N GLU A 680 34.55 -13.53 -22.97
CA GLU A 680 35.05 -14.10 -24.24
C GLU A 680 36.58 -14.13 -24.32
N THR A 681 37.28 -13.43 -23.41
CA THR A 681 38.74 -13.30 -23.44
C THR A 681 39.42 -13.90 -22.21
N CYS A 682 38.68 -14.15 -21.12
CA CYS A 682 39.20 -14.80 -19.93
C CYS A 682 39.38 -16.32 -20.16
N LEU A 683 40.61 -16.73 -20.51
CA LEU A 683 40.92 -18.12 -20.84
C LEU A 683 40.49 -19.12 -19.76
N ARG A 684 40.81 -18.86 -18.49
CA ARG A 684 40.45 -19.75 -17.38
C ARG A 684 38.94 -19.88 -17.19
N TYR A 685 38.18 -18.82 -17.42
CA TYR A 685 36.72 -18.84 -17.35
C TYR A 685 36.09 -19.67 -18.48
N ILE A 686 36.72 -19.68 -19.66
CA ILE A 686 36.27 -20.44 -20.81
C ILE A 686 36.60 -21.94 -20.66
N GLU A 687 37.80 -22.26 -20.14
CA GLU A 687 38.29 -23.64 -20.02
C GLU A 687 37.77 -24.37 -18.77
N ASP A 688 37.38 -23.66 -17.70
CA ASP A 688 36.89 -24.28 -16.48
C ASP A 688 35.46 -24.81 -16.65
N ALA A 689 35.34 -26.13 -16.83
CA ALA A 689 34.05 -26.81 -16.96
C ALA A 689 33.22 -26.83 -15.66
N ALA A 690 33.85 -26.65 -14.49
CA ALA A 690 33.19 -26.70 -13.19
C ALA A 690 32.66 -25.33 -12.77
N HIS A 691 33.51 -24.29 -12.83
CA HIS A 691 33.18 -22.95 -12.32
C HIS A 691 33.28 -21.84 -13.39
N GLY A 692 33.46 -22.19 -14.66
CA GLY A 692 33.47 -21.25 -15.78
C GLY A 692 32.06 -20.85 -16.26
N TYR A 693 31.90 -20.64 -17.57
CA TYR A 693 30.68 -20.09 -18.19
C TYR A 693 29.38 -20.84 -17.86
N ASP A 694 29.45 -22.17 -17.82
CA ASP A 694 28.28 -23.04 -17.62
C ASP A 694 27.89 -23.23 -16.15
N TYR A 695 28.70 -22.73 -15.20
CA TYR A 695 28.43 -22.92 -13.78
C TYR A 695 27.06 -22.38 -13.35
N GLY A 696 26.67 -21.20 -13.88
CA GLY A 696 25.34 -20.64 -13.65
C GLY A 696 24.19 -21.51 -14.16
N ILE A 697 24.36 -22.20 -15.29
CA ILE A 697 23.34 -23.12 -15.84
C ILE A 697 23.23 -24.37 -14.97
N GLN A 698 24.35 -24.89 -14.48
CA GLN A 698 24.36 -26.03 -13.56
C GLN A 698 23.63 -25.69 -12.25
N MET A 699 23.88 -24.52 -11.68
CA MET A 699 23.21 -24.09 -10.43
C MET A 699 21.72 -23.77 -10.65
N LEU A 700 21.36 -23.17 -11.80
CA LEU A 700 19.96 -23.02 -12.20
C LEU A 700 19.25 -24.37 -12.28
N ALA A 701 19.85 -25.37 -12.93
CA ALA A 701 19.26 -26.70 -13.08
C ALA A 701 19.03 -27.39 -11.73
N ARG A 702 19.95 -27.23 -10.77
CA ARG A 702 19.77 -27.72 -9.40
C ARG A 702 18.57 -27.07 -8.70
N PHE A 703 18.43 -25.75 -8.80
CA PHE A 703 17.31 -25.06 -8.18
C PHE A 703 15.96 -25.37 -8.84
N GLN A 704 15.93 -25.55 -10.17
CA GLN A 704 14.72 -25.96 -10.89
C GLN A 704 14.13 -27.28 -10.36
N GLN A 705 14.97 -28.22 -9.90
CA GLN A 705 14.50 -29.47 -9.28
C GLN A 705 13.69 -29.24 -8.00
N ALA A 706 13.90 -28.13 -7.29
CA ALA A 706 13.23 -27.85 -6.03
C ALA A 706 11.79 -27.33 -6.20
N TYR A 707 11.48 -26.62 -7.29
CA TYR A 707 10.19 -25.92 -7.42
C TYR A 707 9.36 -26.31 -8.66
N ILE A 708 10.00 -26.73 -9.76
CA ILE A 708 9.28 -27.02 -11.00
C ILE A 708 8.40 -28.29 -10.94
N PRO A 709 8.80 -29.39 -10.29
CA PRO A 709 7.98 -30.61 -10.26
C PRO A 709 6.55 -30.38 -9.74
N ALA A 710 6.38 -29.54 -8.71
CA ALA A 710 5.07 -29.18 -8.17
C ALA A 710 4.22 -28.40 -9.19
N ILE A 711 4.84 -27.56 -10.02
CA ILE A 711 4.15 -26.85 -11.11
C ILE A 711 3.70 -27.83 -12.19
N ALA A 712 4.59 -28.73 -12.62
CA ALA A 712 4.27 -29.73 -13.63
C ALA A 712 3.08 -30.61 -13.20
N GLU A 713 3.09 -31.12 -11.97
CA GLU A 713 2.00 -31.90 -11.41
C GLU A 713 0.68 -31.12 -11.39
N ARG A 714 0.72 -29.85 -10.97
CA ARG A 714 -0.45 -28.98 -10.95
C ARG A 714 -1.04 -28.77 -12.36
N LEU A 715 -0.20 -28.55 -13.36
CA LEU A 715 -0.65 -28.34 -14.74
C LEU A 715 -1.25 -29.61 -15.37
N LEU A 716 -0.64 -30.78 -15.09
CA LEU A 716 -1.05 -32.07 -15.65
C LEU A 716 -2.30 -32.62 -14.95
N THR A 717 -2.28 -32.70 -13.62
CA THR A 717 -3.30 -33.41 -12.84
C THR A 717 -4.38 -32.45 -12.37
N ALA A 718 -4.04 -31.44 -11.57
CA ALA A 718 -5.02 -30.57 -10.92
C ALA A 718 -5.79 -29.70 -11.92
N GLN A 719 -5.17 -29.35 -13.05
CA GLN A 719 -5.80 -28.57 -14.11
C GLN A 719 -6.31 -29.40 -15.29
N GLY A 720 -6.23 -30.74 -15.22
CA GLY A 720 -6.86 -31.64 -16.18
C GLY A 720 -6.20 -31.66 -17.55
N ASN A 721 -4.87 -31.71 -17.62
CA ASN A 721 -4.09 -31.89 -18.84
C ASN A 721 -3.22 -33.17 -18.86
N PRO A 722 -3.72 -34.36 -18.44
CA PRO A 722 -2.90 -35.57 -18.36
C PRO A 722 -2.41 -36.06 -19.72
N ALA A 723 -3.09 -35.68 -20.81
CA ALA A 723 -2.71 -36.05 -22.17
C ALA A 723 -1.36 -35.45 -22.63
N LEU A 724 -0.83 -34.44 -21.92
CA LEU A 724 0.50 -33.90 -22.16
C LEU A 724 1.62 -34.84 -21.68
N GLY A 725 1.29 -35.93 -20.97
CA GLY A 725 2.26 -36.88 -20.44
C GLY A 725 3.07 -36.27 -19.30
N SER A 726 4.39 -36.11 -19.49
CA SER A 726 5.29 -35.49 -18.51
C SER A 726 5.83 -34.15 -19.02
N LEU A 727 5.91 -33.16 -18.13
CA LEU A 727 6.58 -31.89 -18.42
C LEU A 727 7.97 -31.88 -17.77
N SER A 728 9.00 -31.63 -18.57
CA SER A 728 10.38 -31.51 -18.07
C SER A 728 10.62 -30.15 -17.42
N ASN A 729 11.67 -30.05 -16.60
CA ASN A 729 12.06 -28.79 -15.97
C ASN A 729 12.31 -27.68 -17.01
N ALA A 730 12.96 -28.04 -18.12
CA ALA A 730 13.26 -27.10 -19.20
C ALA A 730 11.99 -26.57 -19.87
N GLU A 731 10.93 -27.37 -19.96
CA GLU A 731 9.68 -26.99 -20.62
C GLU A 731 8.85 -26.06 -19.76
N VAL A 732 8.67 -26.38 -18.47
CA VAL A 732 7.96 -25.48 -17.55
C VAL A 732 8.74 -24.17 -17.43
N TYR A 733 10.07 -24.22 -17.39
CA TYR A 733 10.89 -23.00 -17.42
C TYR A 733 10.71 -22.21 -18.72
N SER A 734 10.62 -22.88 -19.88
CA SER A 734 10.32 -22.22 -21.16
C SER A 734 8.93 -21.55 -21.16
N MET A 735 7.93 -22.14 -20.52
CA MET A 735 6.63 -21.48 -20.31
C MET A 735 6.77 -20.20 -19.48
N GLN A 736 7.61 -20.20 -18.44
CA GLN A 736 7.91 -19.00 -17.65
C GLN A 736 8.67 -17.95 -18.47
N GLU A 737 9.63 -18.36 -19.30
CA GLU A 737 10.36 -17.45 -20.21
C GLU A 737 9.43 -16.78 -21.23
N MET A 738 8.47 -17.53 -21.79
CA MET A 738 7.51 -16.99 -22.76
C MET A 738 6.65 -15.86 -22.17
N CYS A 739 6.30 -15.89 -20.88
CA CYS A 739 5.63 -14.75 -20.23
C CYS A 739 6.44 -13.46 -20.37
N GLY A 740 7.75 -13.50 -20.06
CA GLY A 740 8.60 -12.32 -20.17
C GLY A 740 8.75 -11.84 -21.61
N PHE A 741 9.10 -12.74 -22.53
CA PHE A 741 9.32 -12.37 -23.94
C PHE A 741 8.05 -11.93 -24.65
N GLU A 742 6.90 -12.56 -24.39
CA GLU A 742 5.63 -12.13 -24.96
C GLU A 742 5.20 -10.78 -24.40
N THR A 743 5.40 -10.53 -23.09
CA THR A 743 5.11 -9.23 -22.47
C THR A 743 5.91 -8.10 -23.13
N LEU A 744 7.18 -8.35 -23.49
CA LEU A 744 7.99 -7.36 -24.23
C LEU A 744 7.41 -7.00 -25.60
N VAL A 745 6.74 -7.95 -26.26
CA VAL A 745 6.23 -7.79 -27.63
C VAL A 745 4.80 -7.28 -27.64
N ARG A 746 3.94 -7.81 -26.77
CA ARG A 746 2.48 -7.58 -26.76
C ARG A 746 2.02 -6.68 -25.61
N GLY A 747 2.90 -6.30 -24.68
CA GLY A 747 2.58 -5.53 -23.47
C GLY A 747 1.97 -6.35 -22.34
N SER A 748 1.39 -7.51 -22.64
CA SER A 748 0.91 -8.48 -21.67
C SER A 748 1.09 -9.90 -22.20
N SER A 749 0.99 -10.90 -21.33
CA SER A 749 1.09 -12.30 -21.75
C SER A 749 0.17 -13.22 -20.93
N PRO A 750 -0.66 -14.06 -21.58
CA PRO A 750 -1.45 -15.08 -20.90
C PRO A 750 -0.58 -16.15 -20.22
N TRP A 751 0.67 -16.38 -20.67
CA TRP A 751 1.61 -17.27 -19.97
C TRP A 751 1.86 -16.82 -18.53
N CYS A 752 1.77 -15.52 -18.26
CA CYS A 752 1.96 -14.98 -16.91
C CYS A 752 0.92 -15.51 -15.91
N ALA A 753 -0.30 -15.78 -16.37
CA ALA A 753 -1.42 -16.27 -15.56
C ALA A 753 -1.41 -17.79 -15.32
N VAL A 754 -0.52 -18.54 -16.00
CA VAL A 754 -0.34 -19.99 -15.80
C VAL A 754 0.25 -20.31 -14.42
N PHE A 755 1.04 -19.37 -13.91
CA PHE A 755 1.84 -19.53 -12.70
C PHE A 755 1.29 -18.70 -11.55
N THR A 756 1.46 -19.21 -10.34
CA THR A 756 1.12 -18.52 -9.11
C THR A 756 2.18 -17.49 -8.76
N ARG A 757 1.87 -16.61 -7.80
CA ARG A 757 2.84 -15.65 -7.24
C ARG A 757 4.12 -16.35 -6.73
N GLU A 758 3.97 -17.44 -6.00
CA GLU A 758 5.10 -18.20 -5.44
C GLU A 758 5.99 -18.77 -6.55
N ASP A 759 5.39 -19.29 -7.63
CA ASP A 759 6.15 -19.77 -8.79
C ASP A 759 6.97 -18.66 -9.46
N TRP A 760 6.46 -17.43 -9.47
CA TRP A 760 7.18 -16.26 -9.98
C TRP A 760 8.29 -15.78 -9.05
N GLU A 761 8.09 -15.83 -7.74
CA GLU A 761 9.15 -15.57 -6.77
C GLU A 761 10.30 -16.58 -6.92
N HIS A 762 9.97 -17.86 -7.13
CA HIS A 762 10.95 -18.91 -7.47
C HIS A 762 11.62 -18.67 -8.84
N PHE A 763 10.87 -18.30 -9.88
CA PHE A 763 11.46 -17.98 -11.19
C PHE A 763 12.44 -16.82 -11.11
N ALA A 764 12.10 -15.75 -10.39
CA ALA A 764 12.99 -14.62 -10.16
C ALA A 764 14.29 -15.08 -9.50
N TYR A 765 14.19 -15.90 -8.44
CA TYR A 765 15.36 -16.47 -7.77
C TYR A 765 16.17 -17.41 -8.69
N ALA A 766 15.51 -18.18 -9.54
CA ALA A 766 16.17 -19.01 -10.55
C ALA A 766 16.97 -18.15 -11.56
N ARG A 767 16.44 -17.00 -11.97
CA ARG A 767 17.19 -16.03 -12.80
C ARG A 767 18.38 -15.43 -12.05
N ASP A 768 18.21 -15.16 -10.75
CA ASP A 768 19.31 -14.68 -9.90
C ASP A 768 20.44 -15.68 -9.82
N LYS A 769 20.14 -16.96 -9.61
CA LYS A 769 21.14 -18.05 -9.62
C LYS A 769 21.97 -18.09 -10.88
N LEU A 770 21.30 -18.00 -12.02
CA LEU A 770 21.96 -18.10 -13.31
C LEU A 770 23.06 -17.04 -13.41
N HIS A 771 22.76 -15.78 -13.11
CA HIS A 771 23.72 -14.69 -13.25
C HIS A 771 24.73 -14.64 -12.11
N TYR A 772 24.28 -14.92 -10.88
CA TYR A 772 25.12 -14.95 -9.68
C TYR A 772 26.31 -15.91 -9.83
N TYR A 773 26.05 -17.12 -10.35
CA TYR A 773 27.07 -18.15 -10.54
C TYR A 773 27.73 -18.17 -11.92
N ARG A 774 27.14 -17.53 -12.94
CA ARG A 774 27.78 -17.40 -14.25
C ARG A 774 28.84 -16.31 -14.29
N ALA A 775 28.55 -15.16 -13.69
CA ALA A 775 29.37 -13.96 -13.87
C ALA A 775 29.24 -12.97 -12.70
N GLY A 776 28.57 -13.36 -11.61
CA GLY A 776 28.40 -12.58 -10.39
C GLY A 776 29.32 -13.04 -9.25
N PRO A 777 29.04 -12.63 -7.99
CA PRO A 777 29.90 -12.92 -6.83
C PRO A 777 30.16 -14.41 -6.56
N GLY A 778 29.24 -15.29 -6.98
CA GLY A 778 29.41 -16.73 -6.83
C GLY A 778 30.36 -17.37 -7.84
N ASN A 779 30.84 -16.63 -8.84
CA ASN A 779 31.80 -17.12 -9.82
C ASN A 779 33.23 -16.65 -9.49
N PRO A 780 34.22 -17.56 -9.38
CA PRO A 780 35.58 -17.19 -8.96
C PRO A 780 36.31 -16.27 -9.95
N TYR A 781 35.86 -16.19 -11.20
CA TYR A 781 36.46 -15.36 -12.25
C TYR A 781 35.79 -13.98 -12.41
N ALA A 782 34.62 -13.77 -11.80
CA ALA A 782 33.82 -12.56 -12.00
C ALA A 782 34.57 -11.27 -11.59
N GLY A 783 35.23 -11.28 -10.43
CA GLY A 783 36.01 -10.13 -9.97
C GLY A 783 37.13 -9.74 -10.94
N ALA A 784 37.86 -10.71 -11.48
CA ALA A 784 38.94 -10.45 -12.44
C ALA A 784 38.41 -9.94 -13.79
N MET A 785 37.29 -10.49 -14.28
CA MET A 785 36.62 -10.00 -15.49
C MET A 785 36.08 -8.57 -15.31
N GLY A 786 35.47 -8.28 -14.16
CA GLY A 786 34.96 -6.94 -13.80
C GLY A 786 36.06 -5.92 -13.55
N TRP A 787 37.24 -6.35 -13.09
CA TRP A 787 38.38 -5.48 -12.83
C TRP A 787 38.84 -4.74 -14.09
N LEU A 788 38.73 -5.33 -15.28
CA LEU A 788 39.08 -4.67 -16.55
C LEU A 788 38.27 -3.38 -16.75
N TRP A 789 36.96 -3.48 -16.54
CA TRP A 789 36.04 -2.35 -16.59
C TRP A 789 36.33 -1.34 -15.48
N LEU A 790 36.45 -1.81 -14.23
CA LEU A 790 36.72 -0.96 -13.08
C LEU A 790 38.03 -0.17 -13.23
N ASN A 791 39.10 -0.81 -13.69
CA ASN A 791 40.41 -0.21 -13.88
C ASN A 791 40.41 0.85 -15.00
N ALA A 792 39.79 0.52 -16.15
CA ALA A 792 39.66 1.46 -17.26
C ALA A 792 38.84 2.70 -16.86
N THR A 793 37.67 2.49 -16.26
CA THR A 793 36.79 3.59 -15.81
C THR A 793 37.46 4.41 -14.72
N THR A 794 38.15 3.78 -13.76
CA THR A 794 38.90 4.51 -12.71
C THR A 794 40.01 5.38 -13.30
N SER A 795 40.70 4.89 -14.32
CA SER A 795 41.76 5.65 -14.99
C SER A 795 41.21 6.91 -15.68
N LEU A 796 40.07 6.80 -16.36
CA LEU A 796 39.37 7.93 -16.99
C LEU A 796 38.80 8.91 -15.95
N LEU A 797 38.19 8.40 -14.88
CA LEU A 797 37.66 9.19 -13.76
C LEU A 797 38.75 10.01 -13.08
N ARG A 798 39.95 9.42 -12.88
CA ARG A 798 41.11 10.13 -12.30
C ARG A 798 41.67 11.19 -13.23
N ALA A 799 41.70 10.93 -14.54
CA ALA A 799 42.10 11.92 -15.53
C ALA A 799 41.10 13.09 -15.66
N GLY A 800 39.86 12.89 -15.22
CA GLY A 800 38.80 13.90 -15.21
C GLY A 800 38.34 14.32 -16.60
N PRO A 801 37.64 15.46 -16.74
CA PRO A 801 37.00 15.85 -18.00
C PRO A 801 37.99 16.06 -19.16
N GLY A 802 39.29 16.23 -18.88
CA GLY A 802 40.34 16.28 -19.90
C GLY A 802 40.50 14.99 -20.71
N ALA A 803 40.08 13.83 -20.18
CA ALA A 803 40.02 12.57 -20.93
C ALA A 803 38.77 12.46 -21.82
N GLY A 804 37.79 13.34 -21.63
CA GLY A 804 36.44 13.28 -22.20
C GLY A 804 35.38 13.38 -21.11
N THR A 805 34.18 13.83 -21.46
CA THR A 805 33.09 14.05 -20.48
C THR A 805 32.01 12.98 -20.53
N LEU A 806 31.75 12.37 -21.68
CA LEU A 806 30.70 11.36 -21.85
C LEU A 806 31.26 10.05 -22.43
N PHE A 807 31.06 8.95 -21.71
CA PHE A 807 31.48 7.61 -22.11
C PHE A 807 30.33 6.62 -22.05
N PHE A 808 29.73 6.30 -23.20
CA PHE A 808 28.56 5.42 -23.26
C PHE A 808 28.92 4.10 -23.95
N SER A 809 28.85 3.02 -23.18
CA SER A 809 29.18 1.65 -23.61
C SER A 809 27.96 0.74 -23.59
N PHE A 810 27.82 -0.08 -24.61
CA PHE A 810 26.69 -1.00 -24.80
C PHE A 810 27.17 -2.45 -24.83
N VAL A 811 26.53 -3.30 -24.04
CA VAL A 811 27.00 -4.66 -23.69
C VAL A 811 25.83 -5.65 -23.47
N HIS A 812 26.13 -6.85 -22.97
CA HIS A 812 25.16 -7.83 -22.51
C HIS A 812 24.99 -7.79 -20.98
N ASP A 813 23.95 -8.46 -20.49
CA ASP A 813 23.74 -8.70 -19.04
C ASP A 813 24.93 -9.42 -18.40
N GLY A 814 25.49 -10.42 -19.09
CA GLY A 814 26.67 -11.16 -18.63
C GLY A 814 27.95 -10.32 -18.49
N ASP A 815 28.00 -9.12 -19.10
CA ASP A 815 29.14 -8.21 -18.99
C ASP A 815 28.95 -7.21 -17.83
N ILE A 816 27.70 -6.92 -17.46
CA ILE A 816 27.35 -6.05 -16.33
C ILE A 816 27.58 -6.76 -15.00
N ALA A 817 27.26 -8.06 -14.89
CA ALA A 817 27.40 -8.81 -13.65
C ALA A 817 28.86 -8.82 -13.09
N PRO A 818 29.91 -9.04 -13.90
CA PRO A 818 31.29 -8.92 -13.45
C PRO A 818 31.63 -7.52 -12.97
N PHE A 819 31.16 -6.48 -13.68
CA PHE A 819 31.43 -5.10 -13.30
C PHE A 819 30.77 -4.74 -11.95
N LEU A 820 29.52 -5.15 -11.73
CA LEU A 820 28.84 -5.02 -10.43
C LEU A 820 29.56 -5.77 -9.32
N THR A 821 30.11 -6.95 -9.62
CA THR A 821 30.89 -7.75 -8.67
C THR A 821 32.17 -7.02 -8.26
N ALA A 822 32.91 -6.46 -9.23
CA ALA A 822 34.13 -5.70 -8.95
C ALA A 822 33.85 -4.36 -8.24
N LEU A 823 32.68 -3.75 -8.46
CA LEU A 823 32.25 -2.53 -7.77
C LEU A 823 31.78 -2.77 -6.32
N GLU A 824 31.45 -4.02 -5.95
CA GLU A 824 30.91 -4.41 -4.64
C GLU A 824 29.62 -3.68 -4.21
N VAL A 825 28.94 -2.99 -5.13
CA VAL A 825 27.71 -2.21 -4.86
C VAL A 825 26.47 -3.06 -4.54
N MET A 826 26.57 -4.37 -4.74
CA MET A 826 25.53 -5.35 -4.43
C MET A 826 26.06 -6.51 -3.56
N ALA A 827 27.15 -6.28 -2.82
CA ALA A 827 27.71 -7.29 -1.93
C ALA A 827 26.70 -7.72 -0.85
N ASP A 828 26.60 -9.02 -0.62
CA ASP A 828 25.69 -9.62 0.37
C ASP A 828 26.50 -10.48 1.35
N PRO A 829 26.93 -9.93 2.50
CA PRO A 829 27.75 -10.66 3.47
C PRO A 829 27.10 -11.94 4.00
N LYS A 830 25.78 -12.13 3.84
CA LYS A 830 25.07 -13.33 4.29
C LYS A 830 25.20 -14.49 3.32
N TYR A 831 25.31 -14.18 2.02
CA TYR A 831 25.21 -15.16 0.96
C TYR A 831 26.39 -15.14 -0.01
N ASP A 832 27.32 -14.20 0.11
CA ASP A 832 28.53 -14.21 -0.70
C ASP A 832 29.60 -15.13 -0.11
N PRO A 833 30.24 -16.02 -0.92
CA PRO A 833 30.04 -16.26 -2.37
C PRO A 833 29.02 -17.38 -2.69
N GLU A 834 28.24 -17.85 -1.72
CA GLU A 834 27.33 -18.99 -1.87
C GLU A 834 25.85 -18.66 -1.63
N LEU A 835 25.10 -18.42 -2.71
CA LEU A 835 23.65 -18.32 -2.67
C LEU A 835 23.03 -19.75 -2.60
N PRO A 836 22.03 -20.05 -1.73
CA PRO A 836 21.47 -21.41 -1.59
C PRO A 836 20.75 -22.01 -2.81
N VAL A 837 21.12 -23.20 -3.30
CA VAL A 837 20.55 -23.78 -4.56
C VAL A 837 19.38 -24.75 -4.37
N THR A 838 18.99 -25.05 -3.12
CA THR A 838 17.93 -26.01 -2.80
C THR A 838 16.63 -25.37 -2.35
N HIS A 839 16.67 -24.09 -1.97
CA HIS A 839 15.53 -23.32 -1.50
C HIS A 839 15.75 -21.82 -1.80
N MET A 840 14.66 -21.06 -1.84
CA MET A 840 14.71 -19.62 -2.04
C MET A 840 15.00 -18.89 -0.73
N VAL A 841 15.86 -17.87 -0.80
CA VAL A 841 16.03 -16.86 0.25
C VAL A 841 15.48 -15.51 -0.22
N SER A 842 14.50 -14.99 0.51
CA SER A 842 13.73 -13.79 0.13
C SER A 842 14.48 -12.48 0.42
N ASP A 843 15.41 -12.49 1.37
CA ASP A 843 16.13 -11.33 1.90
C ASP A 843 17.52 -11.10 1.26
N ARG A 844 17.77 -11.71 0.10
CA ARG A 844 18.97 -11.50 -0.71
C ARG A 844 19.07 -10.10 -1.30
N VAL A 845 20.28 -9.59 -1.43
CA VAL A 845 20.61 -8.33 -2.12
C VAL A 845 20.68 -8.56 -3.63
N TRP A 846 21.35 -9.62 -4.09
CA TRP A 846 21.52 -9.91 -5.52
C TRP A 846 20.18 -10.23 -6.21
N ARG A 847 19.72 -9.29 -7.05
CA ARG A 847 18.47 -9.38 -7.81
C ARG A 847 18.68 -8.90 -9.24
N THR A 848 18.71 -9.85 -10.17
CA THR A 848 18.90 -9.65 -11.62
C THR A 848 17.92 -8.64 -12.18
N SER A 849 16.64 -8.73 -11.80
CA SER A 849 15.60 -7.83 -12.29
C SER A 849 15.81 -6.37 -11.89
N SER A 850 16.66 -6.10 -10.88
CA SER A 850 16.90 -4.73 -10.42
C SER A 850 17.82 -3.94 -11.35
N VAL A 851 18.84 -4.58 -11.93
CA VAL A 851 19.88 -3.88 -12.73
C VAL A 851 20.03 -4.46 -14.14
N MET A 852 19.80 -5.77 -14.30
CA MET A 852 20.07 -6.52 -15.54
C MET A 852 18.79 -6.93 -16.28
N SER A 853 17.69 -6.19 -16.11
CA SER A 853 16.50 -6.28 -16.97
C SER A 853 16.82 -5.80 -18.40
N MET A 854 15.90 -5.95 -19.36
CA MET A 854 16.16 -5.53 -20.74
C MET A 854 16.36 -4.02 -20.82
N GLY A 855 17.51 -3.54 -21.29
CA GLY A 855 17.87 -2.11 -21.25
C GLY A 855 18.34 -1.60 -19.87
N GLY A 856 18.59 -2.50 -18.92
CA GLY A 856 19.21 -2.16 -17.63
C GLY A 856 20.65 -1.64 -17.79
N ARG A 857 21.10 -0.81 -16.84
CA ARG A 857 22.32 -0.01 -17.00
C ARG A 857 22.95 0.37 -15.66
N VAL A 858 24.25 0.62 -15.68
CA VAL A 858 25.03 1.17 -14.57
C VAL A 858 25.61 2.50 -15.03
N VAL A 859 25.42 3.56 -14.26
CA VAL A 859 25.94 4.91 -14.55
C VAL A 859 26.82 5.39 -13.41
N LEU A 860 27.99 5.92 -13.73
CA LEU A 860 28.91 6.55 -12.81
C LEU A 860 29.00 8.03 -13.15
N GLU A 861 28.56 8.90 -12.23
CA GLU A 861 28.64 10.35 -12.34
C GLU A 861 29.79 10.86 -11.48
N ARG A 862 30.77 11.52 -12.10
CA ARG A 862 31.78 12.30 -11.40
C ARG A 862 31.22 13.70 -11.17
N MET A 863 31.33 14.18 -9.93
CA MET A 863 30.81 15.47 -9.51
C MET A 863 31.90 16.28 -8.83
N THR A 864 32.00 17.55 -9.15
CA THR A 864 32.84 18.52 -8.43
C THR A 864 31.96 19.43 -7.59
N CYS A 865 32.20 19.46 -6.29
CA CYS A 865 31.43 20.25 -5.34
C CYS A 865 32.25 21.39 -4.75
N SER A 866 31.63 22.56 -4.65
CA SER A 866 32.17 23.72 -3.93
C SER A 866 31.90 23.55 -2.44
N SER A 867 32.90 23.72 -1.58
CA SER A 867 32.73 23.64 -0.12
C SER A 867 31.81 24.77 0.38
N GLY A 868 30.58 24.44 0.78
CA GLY A 868 29.70 25.35 1.51
C GLY A 868 29.91 25.21 3.03
N ASP A 869 30.31 26.30 3.68
CA ASP A 869 30.22 26.61 5.13
C ASP A 869 30.07 25.44 6.14
N GLU A 870 31.14 24.66 6.35
CA GLU A 870 31.40 24.09 7.67
C GLU A 870 32.69 24.70 8.23
N GLY A 871 32.54 25.51 9.28
CA GLY A 871 33.61 26.33 9.83
C GLY A 871 34.79 25.52 10.34
N ALA A 872 35.86 25.45 9.56
CA ALA A 872 37.23 25.28 10.06
C ALA A 872 38.28 25.61 8.98
N ARG A 873 38.93 26.77 9.19
CA ARG A 873 40.28 27.16 8.75
C ARG A 873 40.60 27.20 7.25
N SER A 874 40.96 28.41 6.86
CA SER A 874 41.70 28.82 5.67
C SER A 874 42.82 27.85 5.27
N ASP A 875 42.58 27.14 4.17
CA ASP A 875 43.57 26.90 3.12
C ASP A 875 42.82 26.95 1.78
N ALA A 876 43.47 27.51 0.75
CA ALA A 876 42.84 27.95 -0.49
C ALA A 876 42.09 26.84 -1.25
N GLY A 877 40.84 27.13 -1.65
CA GLY A 877 40.23 26.65 -2.90
C GLY A 877 40.11 25.13 -3.14
N ASN A 878 39.77 24.33 -2.12
CA ASN A 878 39.66 22.87 -2.31
C ASN A 878 38.28 22.46 -2.89
N THR A 879 38.18 22.37 -4.21
CA THR A 879 37.06 21.67 -4.88
C THR A 879 37.19 20.17 -4.62
N SER A 880 36.15 19.57 -4.04
CA SER A 880 36.14 18.12 -3.74
C SER A 880 35.44 17.35 -4.86
N THR A 881 36.04 16.23 -5.28
CA THR A 881 35.46 15.35 -6.31
C THR A 881 34.76 14.17 -5.67
N PHE A 882 33.53 13.92 -6.09
CA PHE A 882 32.68 12.81 -5.63
C PHE A 882 32.31 11.91 -6.81
N LEU A 883 32.00 10.66 -6.50
CA LEU A 883 31.51 9.68 -7.46
C LEU A 883 30.14 9.17 -7.00
N ARG A 884 29.14 9.27 -7.87
CA ARG A 884 27.82 8.68 -7.66
C ARG A 884 27.65 7.49 -8.59
N VAL A 885 27.16 6.37 -8.07
CA VAL A 885 26.79 5.19 -8.86
C VAL A 885 25.27 5.07 -8.89
N VAL A 886 24.70 4.97 -10.08
CA VAL A 886 23.26 4.83 -10.34
C VAL A 886 23.05 3.47 -11.03
N ILE A 887 22.21 2.60 -10.45
CA ILE A 887 21.96 1.23 -10.94
C ILE A 887 20.47 0.90 -11.05
#